data_AF-A0A525BVQ5-F1
#
_entry.id   AF-A0A525BVQ5-F1
#
_cell.length_a   1.000
_cell.length_b   1.000
_cell.length_c   1.000
_cell.angle_alpha   90.00
_cell.angle_beta   90.00
_cell.angle_gamma   90.00
#
_symmetry.space_group_name_H-M   'P 1'
#
loop_
_entity.id
_entity.type
_entity.pdbx_description
1 polymer ?
#
loop_
_entity_poly.entity_id
_entity_poly.type
_entity_poly.pdbx_seq_one_letter_code
_entity_poly.pdbx_strand_id
1 'polypeptide(L)'
;MIVVCLSIVIFMPIVHQRLQKVSESFKGITITAIENAIGQPLSYGAIDPNIVSGITINDLVIYESGIPVSAPNAMIAIKRIKVGYSLIGLIFGKAQISHIGIEDAVFVLDTQNEAGLISFFTRLLPKKMDSDQSELDQINDFPLEFTDDASVSLRRIQLKVSDPLFQGTLSVSRVLIRGFQGDPVFVVSADAEGIANFAEVSTPVFGDVIINGRIAESFESIDAQIHIRQLATEFFTVKDQQLGVLLSRDSVVFRRRTARDPVELSAEYHFNAETAILSLQADRYRLGSIIDFHSSLGWLNQWAQGSFSGDAMISWYLPANRIRYSIGMDVQYQRLMGFGRTGIKVNADGSESIVKISRLTLENRQGNLDFVGSVRIKPEMDVSGNLEIQNLTYNDLQLSSASFAISTENGEISLCDPAPVLSSGNLGKICISVLTRYTWGLTMDVRVGLPADEKYPNSKNGELYSQVIIPYDQIGDAVIRYRIRNLSAGMAAQTFWQFAGVPSQDEFANRLHDIHLSSSGIIRIVEDDFSLYTSKVEINDEAGYQDSVEFSLSADRSRVLVQGVKGSVFDAPIQGSLAVKYSSGSANIDMDLLLRDHPYRISGTAFRNGRMELNGSYGLKVAAAPSASGYVFHCVFDEFPIPLPEDTVLANLSVLGSFSSLDKYHLRVDRIQLSNLPDSRFHNVATALRLKPGSVVIPGLQIMNEGRTRQYEGFVELIYDHSAIRSGGEIAGDLNVTLKNDQSGENYLLQLVADESMMEGRYQIQNFPVGEYLSRELGGNVSLEGQIAGSFEKPEISGSFTFPRGRFRRSPVTAQGDFAYDSVSLLVRNLNGEFEGIVVDNIDAELVLASYSLTADGNIRITDWIQDITSVELSVIVTLGEKWPEHQRLVNADTDLRALLFVRNETQGRTDQYTFRGRGTGERFVVDGGKEGTGFSLSSNEVGEFDFDIYDPFPIQAQGYGVVEKDRITLDIPNLF
;
A
#
# COMPACT_ATOMS: atom_id res chain seq x y z
N MET A 1 -95.65 23.19 -45.94
CA MET A 1 -95.14 21.91 -45.38
C MET A 1 -95.85 20.68 -45.97
N ILE A 2 -97.19 20.61 -45.97
CA ILE A 2 -97.94 19.49 -46.61
C ILE A 2 -97.66 19.36 -48.12
N VAL A 3 -97.53 20.46 -48.85
CA VAL A 3 -97.18 20.45 -50.30
C VAL A 3 -95.75 19.95 -50.55
N VAL A 4 -94.82 20.17 -49.61
CA VAL A 4 -93.45 19.65 -49.68
C VAL A 4 -93.43 18.16 -49.33
N CYS A 5 -94.21 17.71 -48.34
CA CYS A 5 -94.36 16.28 -48.03
C CYS A 5 -95.07 15.50 -49.15
N LEU A 6 -96.09 16.08 -49.81
CA LEU A 6 -96.82 15.41 -50.89
C LEU A 6 -95.99 15.33 -52.19
N SER A 7 -95.20 16.37 -52.49
CA SER A 7 -94.27 16.33 -53.63
C SER A 7 -93.12 15.35 -53.39
N ILE A 8 -92.62 15.21 -52.16
CA ILE A 8 -91.63 14.17 -51.81
C ILE A 8 -92.22 12.77 -51.97
N VAL A 9 -93.48 12.52 -51.62
CA VAL A 9 -94.13 11.20 -51.75
C VAL A 9 -94.45 10.85 -53.22
N ILE A 10 -94.81 11.84 -54.05
CA ILE A 10 -95.12 11.62 -55.48
C ILE A 10 -93.84 11.46 -56.32
N PHE A 11 -92.76 12.18 -56.00
CA PHE A 11 -91.48 12.02 -56.67
C PHE A 11 -90.64 10.86 -56.12
N MET A 12 -90.95 10.35 -54.92
CA MET A 12 -90.25 9.23 -54.27
C MET A 12 -90.07 8.02 -55.19
N PRO A 13 -91.07 7.52 -55.94
CA PRO A 13 -90.90 6.34 -56.80
C PRO A 13 -89.95 6.59 -57.99
N ILE A 14 -90.02 7.79 -58.59
CA ILE A 14 -89.17 8.19 -59.73
C ILE A 14 -87.73 8.43 -59.27
N VAL A 15 -87.59 9.10 -58.13
CA VAL A 15 -86.32 9.32 -57.45
C VAL A 15 -85.74 7.98 -57.00
N HIS A 16 -86.53 7.06 -56.45
CA HIS A 16 -86.11 5.73 -56.04
C HIS A 16 -85.65 4.86 -57.21
N GLN A 17 -86.36 4.86 -58.35
CA GLN A 17 -85.94 4.12 -59.55
C GLN A 17 -84.68 4.72 -60.20
N ARG A 18 -84.56 6.05 -60.28
CA ARG A 18 -83.31 6.69 -60.73
C ARG A 18 -82.17 6.41 -59.78
N LEU A 19 -82.39 6.47 -58.47
CA LEU A 19 -81.38 6.19 -57.46
C LEU A 19 -80.97 4.72 -57.45
N GLN A 20 -81.87 3.76 -57.69
CA GLN A 20 -81.50 2.34 -57.86
C GLN A 20 -80.62 2.13 -59.08
N LYS A 21 -80.98 2.69 -60.25
CA LYS A 21 -80.14 2.60 -61.46
C LYS A 21 -78.79 3.28 -61.29
N VAL A 22 -78.77 4.47 -60.71
CA VAL A 22 -77.53 5.19 -60.39
C VAL A 22 -76.72 4.37 -59.40
N SER A 23 -77.32 3.81 -58.35
CA SER A 23 -76.64 2.98 -57.36
C SER A 23 -76.05 1.70 -57.94
N GLU A 24 -76.73 1.00 -58.85
CA GLU A 24 -76.22 -0.22 -59.51
C GLU A 24 -75.10 0.11 -60.49
N SER A 25 -75.24 1.18 -61.27
CA SER A 25 -74.18 1.68 -62.16
C SER A 25 -72.96 2.14 -61.36
N PHE A 26 -73.18 2.88 -60.26
CA PHE A 26 -72.11 3.36 -59.38
C PHE A 26 -71.42 2.20 -58.67
N LYS A 27 -72.12 1.12 -58.31
CA LYS A 27 -71.51 -0.11 -57.78
C LYS A 27 -70.53 -0.72 -58.79
N GLY A 28 -70.94 -0.87 -60.05
CA GLY A 28 -70.06 -1.39 -61.12
C GLY A 28 -68.86 -0.49 -61.37
N ILE A 29 -69.08 0.82 -61.51
CA ILE A 29 -68.02 1.82 -61.74
C ILE A 29 -67.05 1.87 -60.55
N THR A 30 -67.54 1.83 -59.31
CA THR A 30 -66.70 1.88 -58.11
C THR A 30 -65.80 0.65 -58.01
N ILE A 31 -66.30 -0.55 -58.31
CA ILE A 31 -65.48 -1.78 -58.30
C ILE A 31 -64.39 -1.69 -59.36
N THR A 32 -64.76 -1.40 -60.61
CA THR A 32 -63.78 -1.32 -61.71
C THR A 32 -62.77 -0.19 -61.48
N ALA A 33 -63.18 0.94 -60.91
CA ALA A 33 -62.27 2.02 -60.54
C ALA A 33 -61.31 1.62 -59.42
N ILE A 34 -61.78 0.90 -58.39
CA ILE A 34 -60.92 0.38 -57.31
C ILE A 34 -59.95 -0.68 -57.84
N GLU A 35 -60.42 -1.62 -58.67
CA GLU A 35 -59.57 -2.65 -59.29
C GLU A 35 -58.49 -2.05 -60.19
N ASN A 36 -58.86 -1.08 -61.04
CA ASN A 36 -57.92 -0.39 -61.92
C ASN A 36 -56.94 0.50 -61.14
N ALA A 37 -57.38 1.15 -60.06
CA ALA A 37 -56.53 2.00 -59.24
C ALA A 37 -55.51 1.20 -58.41
N ILE A 38 -55.92 0.05 -57.85
CA ILE A 38 -55.05 -0.77 -57.01
C ILE A 38 -54.17 -1.69 -57.87
N GLY A 39 -54.65 -2.13 -59.04
CA GLY A 39 -53.91 -3.00 -59.94
C GLY A 39 -53.64 -4.40 -59.36
N GLN A 40 -54.51 -4.87 -58.46
CA GLN A 40 -54.41 -6.14 -57.75
C GLN A 40 -55.77 -6.87 -57.78
N PRO A 41 -55.78 -8.21 -57.76
CA PRO A 41 -57.02 -8.98 -57.61
C PRO A 41 -57.63 -8.72 -56.21
N LEU A 42 -58.92 -8.45 -56.17
CA LEU A 42 -59.69 -8.26 -54.94
C LEU A 42 -60.90 -9.19 -54.87
N SER A 43 -61.35 -9.49 -53.65
CA SER A 43 -62.63 -10.15 -53.38
C SER A 43 -63.41 -9.33 -52.35
N TYR A 44 -64.74 -9.41 -52.36
CA TYR A 44 -65.59 -8.72 -51.39
C TYR A 44 -66.80 -9.58 -51.03
N GLY A 45 -67.28 -9.47 -49.79
CA GLY A 45 -68.45 -10.23 -49.33
C GLY A 45 -69.76 -9.63 -49.85
N ALA A 46 -69.96 -8.33 -49.65
CA ALA A 46 -71.18 -7.63 -50.07
C ALA A 46 -70.92 -6.14 -50.32
N ILE A 47 -71.76 -5.52 -51.15
CA ILE A 47 -71.80 -4.06 -51.35
C ILE A 47 -73.23 -3.60 -51.11
N ASP A 48 -73.42 -2.85 -50.03
CA ASP A 48 -74.69 -2.31 -49.57
C ASP A 48 -74.75 -0.81 -49.90
N PRO A 49 -75.42 -0.41 -50.98
CA PRO A 49 -75.62 0.99 -51.27
C PRO A 49 -76.67 1.61 -50.33
N ASN A 50 -76.35 2.76 -49.75
CA ASN A 50 -77.29 3.60 -49.01
C ASN A 50 -77.41 4.97 -49.68
N ILE A 51 -78.64 5.31 -50.09
CA ILE A 51 -78.98 6.55 -50.80
C ILE A 51 -78.61 7.80 -50.00
N VAL A 52 -78.67 7.74 -48.66
CA VAL A 52 -78.47 8.91 -47.79
C VAL A 52 -77.04 8.96 -47.24
N SER A 53 -76.46 7.81 -46.92
CA SER A 53 -75.18 7.75 -46.18
C SER A 53 -73.98 7.25 -46.98
N GLY A 54 -74.16 6.89 -48.26
CA GLY A 54 -73.06 6.41 -49.10
C GLY A 54 -73.08 4.90 -49.39
N ILE A 55 -72.02 4.40 -50.02
CA ILE A 55 -71.85 2.98 -50.34
C ILE A 55 -71.05 2.30 -49.23
N THR A 56 -71.51 1.14 -48.76
CA THR A 56 -70.76 0.30 -47.83
C THR A 56 -70.27 -0.96 -48.54
N ILE A 57 -68.96 -1.24 -48.51
CA ILE A 57 -68.35 -2.48 -48.99
C ILE A 57 -67.96 -3.29 -47.76
N ASN A 58 -68.45 -4.53 -47.63
CA ASN A 58 -68.12 -5.42 -46.53
C ASN A 58 -67.15 -6.52 -46.98
N ASP A 59 -66.23 -6.89 -46.08
CA ASP A 59 -65.27 -7.99 -46.22
C ASP A 59 -64.43 -7.92 -47.50
N LEU A 60 -63.88 -6.74 -47.82
CA LEU A 60 -62.97 -6.54 -48.95
C LEU A 60 -61.60 -7.16 -48.63
N VAL A 61 -61.10 -8.04 -49.48
CA VAL A 61 -59.77 -8.64 -49.36
C VAL A 61 -58.97 -8.35 -50.63
N ILE A 62 -57.75 -7.83 -50.47
CA ILE A 62 -56.81 -7.54 -51.56
C ILE A 62 -55.66 -8.55 -51.45
N TYR A 63 -55.41 -9.27 -52.54
CA TYR A 63 -54.37 -10.28 -52.62
C TYR A 63 -53.13 -9.74 -53.31
N GLU A 64 -51.99 -10.40 -53.09
CA GLU A 64 -50.73 -10.07 -53.76
C GLU A 64 -50.75 -10.48 -55.25
N SER A 65 -50.08 -9.70 -56.09
CA SER A 65 -50.07 -9.88 -57.54
C SER A 65 -49.43 -11.21 -57.91
N GLY A 66 -50.17 -12.06 -58.64
CA GLY A 66 -49.68 -13.37 -59.07
C GLY A 66 -50.02 -14.54 -58.15
N ILE A 67 -50.70 -14.29 -57.02
CA ILE A 67 -51.22 -15.33 -56.12
C ILE A 67 -52.72 -15.58 -56.42
N PRO A 68 -53.18 -16.84 -56.53
CA PRO A 68 -54.61 -17.15 -56.72
C PRO A 68 -55.48 -16.63 -55.55
N VAL A 69 -56.69 -16.15 -55.87
CA VAL A 69 -57.70 -15.58 -54.93
C VAL A 69 -58.08 -16.55 -53.79
N SER A 70 -57.70 -17.83 -53.87
CA SER A 70 -57.95 -18.87 -52.87
C SER A 70 -56.82 -19.11 -51.86
N ALA A 71 -55.69 -18.40 -51.95
CA ALA A 71 -54.58 -18.55 -51.00
C ALA A 71 -54.81 -17.78 -49.67
N PRO A 72 -54.28 -18.27 -48.53
CA PRO A 72 -54.44 -17.61 -47.22
C PRO A 72 -53.66 -16.30 -47.03
N ASN A 73 -52.88 -15.87 -48.04
CA ASN A 73 -52.01 -14.69 -47.95
C ASN A 73 -52.73 -13.44 -48.49
N ALA A 74 -53.72 -12.96 -47.75
CA ALA A 74 -54.31 -11.64 -48.00
C ALA A 74 -53.34 -10.54 -47.56
N MET A 75 -53.02 -9.61 -48.46
CA MET A 75 -52.17 -8.45 -48.15
C MET A 75 -52.96 -7.43 -47.32
N ILE A 76 -54.24 -7.27 -47.63
CA ILE A 76 -55.15 -6.35 -46.94
C ILE A 76 -56.51 -7.03 -46.80
N ALA A 77 -57.07 -7.05 -45.60
CA ALA A 77 -58.43 -7.51 -45.34
C ALA A 77 -59.20 -6.42 -44.59
N ILE A 78 -60.25 -5.89 -45.19
CA ILE A 78 -61.03 -4.77 -44.69
C ILE A 78 -62.45 -5.24 -44.45
N LYS A 79 -62.88 -5.29 -43.20
CA LYS A 79 -64.24 -5.72 -42.86
C LYS A 79 -65.29 -4.78 -43.41
N ARG A 80 -65.04 -3.46 -43.40
CA ARG A 80 -66.00 -2.48 -43.88
C ARG A 80 -65.36 -1.20 -44.41
N ILE A 81 -65.77 -0.78 -45.60
CA ILE A 81 -65.47 0.54 -46.20
C ILE A 81 -66.79 1.28 -46.43
N LYS A 82 -66.88 2.55 -46.05
CA LYS A 82 -68.02 3.44 -46.27
C LYS A 82 -67.57 4.62 -47.11
N VAL A 83 -68.16 4.83 -48.28
CA VAL A 83 -67.88 5.98 -49.15
C VAL A 83 -69.13 6.86 -49.18
N GLY A 84 -69.12 7.93 -48.37
CA GLY A 84 -70.15 8.96 -48.31
C GLY A 84 -70.00 9.99 -49.41
N TYR A 85 -71.12 10.34 -50.05
CA TYR A 85 -71.19 11.36 -51.10
C TYR A 85 -72.20 12.46 -50.73
N SER A 86 -72.04 13.65 -51.31
CA SER A 86 -73.02 14.73 -51.16
C SER A 86 -74.29 14.41 -51.94
N LEU A 87 -75.43 14.26 -51.24
CA LEU A 87 -76.74 14.03 -51.86
C LEU A 87 -77.08 15.12 -52.89
N ILE A 88 -76.70 16.37 -52.59
CA ILE A 88 -76.91 17.52 -53.47
C ILE A 88 -76.08 17.36 -54.75
N GLY A 89 -74.80 17.00 -54.62
CA GLY A 89 -73.93 16.73 -55.77
C GLY A 89 -74.50 15.62 -56.66
N LEU A 90 -74.97 14.52 -56.07
CA LEU A 90 -75.49 13.38 -56.80
C LEU A 90 -76.81 13.70 -57.54
N ILE A 91 -77.65 14.59 -56.99
CA ILE A 91 -78.85 15.13 -57.66
C ILE A 91 -78.48 16.01 -58.87
N PHE A 92 -77.34 16.72 -58.81
CA PHE A 92 -76.81 17.54 -59.90
C PHE A 92 -75.86 16.80 -60.86
N GLY A 93 -75.74 15.47 -60.73
CA GLY A 93 -74.90 14.66 -61.63
C GLY A 93 -73.39 14.69 -61.31
N LYS A 94 -72.99 15.20 -60.14
CA LYS A 94 -71.60 15.20 -59.69
C LYS A 94 -71.41 14.28 -58.48
N ALA A 95 -70.50 13.32 -58.60
CA ALA A 95 -70.18 12.42 -57.51
C ALA A 95 -69.18 13.07 -56.56
N GLN A 96 -69.67 13.93 -55.65
CA GLN A 96 -68.82 14.61 -54.68
C GLN A 96 -68.60 13.77 -53.42
N ILE A 97 -67.38 13.27 -53.21
CA ILE A 97 -67.04 12.46 -52.04
C ILE A 97 -66.84 13.39 -50.83
N SER A 98 -67.58 13.12 -49.75
CA SER A 98 -67.49 13.88 -48.48
C SER A 98 -66.81 13.08 -47.36
N HIS A 99 -66.92 11.75 -47.37
CA HIS A 99 -66.30 10.92 -46.34
C HIS A 99 -65.92 9.53 -46.85
N ILE A 100 -64.72 9.06 -46.51
CA ILE A 100 -64.34 7.64 -46.68
C ILE A 100 -64.02 7.06 -45.31
N GLY A 101 -64.84 6.13 -44.83
CA GLY A 101 -64.66 5.44 -43.56
C GLY A 101 -64.16 4.02 -43.77
N ILE A 102 -63.02 3.64 -43.20
CA ILE A 102 -62.53 2.25 -43.19
C ILE A 102 -62.60 1.73 -41.75
N GLU A 103 -63.26 0.61 -41.51
CA GLU A 103 -63.42 0.00 -40.20
C GLU A 103 -62.90 -1.44 -40.22
N ASP A 104 -62.12 -1.81 -39.20
CA ASP A 104 -61.63 -3.17 -38.97
C ASP A 104 -60.80 -3.71 -40.17
N ALA A 105 -59.71 -3.02 -40.51
CA ALA A 105 -58.80 -3.46 -41.54
C ALA A 105 -57.56 -4.14 -40.95
N VAL A 106 -57.07 -5.19 -41.62
CA VAL A 106 -55.83 -5.88 -41.32
C VAL A 106 -54.92 -5.72 -42.52
N PHE A 107 -53.75 -5.12 -42.33
CA PHE A 107 -52.69 -4.98 -43.31
C PHE A 107 -51.55 -5.92 -42.93
N VAL A 108 -51.00 -6.66 -43.88
CA VAL A 108 -49.81 -7.49 -43.68
C VAL A 108 -48.64 -6.84 -44.41
N LEU A 109 -47.61 -6.48 -43.66
CA LEU A 109 -46.42 -5.78 -44.11
C LEU A 109 -45.21 -6.71 -43.97
N ASP A 110 -44.72 -7.23 -45.09
CA ASP A 110 -43.48 -8.00 -45.15
C ASP A 110 -42.40 -7.14 -45.80
N THR A 111 -41.41 -6.71 -45.01
CA THR A 111 -40.34 -5.82 -45.47
C THR A 111 -39.25 -6.56 -46.23
N GLN A 112 -39.21 -7.90 -46.18
CA GLN A 112 -38.28 -8.69 -46.99
C GLN A 112 -38.71 -8.73 -48.46
N ASN A 113 -39.97 -8.40 -48.75
CA ASN A 113 -40.50 -8.25 -50.11
C ASN A 113 -40.54 -6.77 -50.51
N GLU A 114 -39.36 -6.17 -50.64
CA GLU A 114 -39.16 -4.73 -50.94
C GLU A 114 -39.94 -4.26 -52.17
N ALA A 115 -40.10 -5.13 -53.17
CA ALA A 115 -40.82 -4.85 -54.41
C ALA A 115 -42.34 -4.65 -54.19
N GLY A 116 -42.95 -5.33 -53.22
CA GLY A 116 -44.40 -5.29 -52.99
C GLY A 116 -44.87 -4.01 -52.28
N LEU A 117 -44.11 -3.54 -51.30
CA LEU A 117 -44.52 -2.51 -50.37
C LEU A 117 -44.33 -1.10 -50.93
N ILE A 118 -43.14 -0.83 -51.47
CA ILE A 118 -42.84 0.45 -52.15
C ILE A 118 -43.74 0.60 -53.37
N SER A 119 -43.92 -0.46 -54.17
CA SER A 119 -44.81 -0.42 -55.33
C SER A 119 -46.28 -0.23 -54.94
N PHE A 120 -46.74 -0.80 -53.82
CA PHE A 120 -48.09 -0.60 -53.32
C PHE A 120 -48.34 0.87 -52.92
N PHE A 121 -47.49 1.47 -52.08
CA PHE A 121 -47.67 2.86 -51.67
C PHE A 121 -47.42 3.85 -52.82
N THR A 122 -46.42 3.62 -53.69
CA THR A 122 -46.19 4.49 -54.86
C THR A 122 -47.27 4.39 -55.93
N ARG A 123 -48.04 3.28 -56.00
CA ARG A 123 -49.22 3.16 -56.87
C ARG A 123 -50.48 3.75 -56.25
N LEU A 124 -50.61 3.74 -54.93
CA LEU A 124 -51.68 4.44 -54.21
C LEU A 124 -51.54 5.97 -54.24
N LEU A 125 -50.33 6.48 -54.44
CA LEU A 125 -50.08 7.90 -54.63
C LEU A 125 -50.53 8.30 -56.05
N PRO A 126 -51.41 9.29 -56.21
CA PRO A 126 -51.84 9.74 -57.52
C PRO A 126 -50.63 10.28 -58.27
N LYS A 127 -50.12 9.53 -59.26
CA LYS A 127 -49.26 10.12 -60.29
C LYS A 127 -50.07 11.25 -60.88
N LYS A 128 -49.50 12.46 -60.89
CA LYS A 128 -50.04 13.60 -61.64
C LYS A 128 -50.41 13.05 -63.01
N MET A 129 -51.72 12.89 -63.27
CA MET A 129 -52.21 12.51 -64.57
C MET A 129 -51.80 13.70 -65.44
N ASP A 130 -50.66 13.57 -66.12
CA ASP A 130 -50.33 14.49 -67.18
C ASP A 130 -51.55 14.48 -68.10
N SER A 131 -52.13 15.67 -68.26
CA SER A 131 -53.42 15.93 -68.89
C SER A 131 -53.50 15.57 -70.38
N ASP A 132 -52.54 14.76 -70.88
CA ASP A 132 -52.34 14.42 -72.29
C ASP A 132 -52.63 12.95 -72.62
N GLN A 133 -53.06 12.10 -71.68
CA GLN A 133 -53.53 10.74 -71.99
C GLN A 133 -55.04 10.57 -71.72
N SER A 134 -55.81 11.09 -72.67
CA SER A 134 -57.28 11.06 -72.75
C SER A 134 -57.78 9.75 -73.41
N GLU A 135 -57.50 8.59 -72.81
CA GLU A 135 -58.20 7.32 -73.15
C GLU A 135 -59.16 6.85 -72.03
N LEU A 136 -59.05 7.39 -70.82
CA LEU A 136 -59.97 7.11 -69.70
C LEU A 136 -61.17 8.08 -69.60
N ASP A 137 -61.14 9.21 -70.32
CA ASP A 137 -62.25 10.18 -70.35
C ASP A 137 -63.48 9.68 -71.14
N GLN A 138 -63.36 8.58 -71.90
CA GLN A 138 -64.48 8.06 -72.70
C GLN A 138 -65.36 7.03 -71.97
N ILE A 139 -65.02 6.65 -70.72
CA ILE A 139 -65.78 5.64 -69.96
C ILE A 139 -66.48 6.21 -68.71
N ASN A 140 -66.16 7.45 -68.28
CA ASN A 140 -66.69 8.01 -67.02
C ASN A 140 -67.64 9.20 -67.24
N ASP A 141 -68.95 8.95 -67.28
CA ASP A 141 -70.02 9.98 -67.24
C ASP A 141 -70.14 10.72 -65.88
N PHE A 142 -69.25 10.47 -64.91
CA PHE A 142 -69.29 11.07 -63.56
C PHE A 142 -67.89 11.48 -63.07
N PRO A 143 -67.53 12.78 -63.09
CA PRO A 143 -66.30 13.25 -62.45
C PRO A 143 -66.42 13.09 -60.93
N LEU A 144 -65.47 12.38 -60.34
CA LEU A 144 -65.31 12.26 -58.88
C LEU A 144 -64.52 13.48 -58.39
N GLU A 145 -65.18 14.35 -57.62
CA GLU A 145 -64.56 15.50 -56.98
C GLU A 145 -64.62 15.30 -55.45
N PHE A 146 -63.57 15.65 -54.71
CA PHE A 146 -63.64 15.69 -53.24
C PHE A 146 -64.21 17.05 -52.80
N THR A 147 -65.10 17.06 -51.81
CA THR A 147 -65.53 18.32 -51.19
C THR A 147 -64.39 18.94 -50.39
N ASP A 148 -64.44 20.26 -50.17
CA ASP A 148 -63.42 21.02 -49.44
C ASP A 148 -63.24 20.49 -47.99
N ASP A 149 -64.31 19.90 -47.42
CA ASP A 149 -64.37 19.29 -46.09
C ASP A 149 -64.23 17.76 -46.09
N ALA A 150 -63.87 17.17 -47.25
CA ALA A 150 -63.75 15.73 -47.37
C ALA A 150 -62.79 15.15 -46.32
N SER A 151 -63.18 14.02 -45.73
CA SER A 151 -62.38 13.34 -44.71
C SER A 151 -62.27 11.84 -44.94
N VAL A 152 -61.06 11.30 -44.79
CA VAL A 152 -60.84 9.85 -44.74
C VAL A 152 -60.63 9.48 -43.28
N SER A 153 -61.44 8.59 -42.72
CA SER A 153 -61.20 8.06 -41.38
C SER A 153 -61.04 6.55 -41.39
N LEU A 154 -59.93 6.05 -40.87
CA LEU A 154 -59.73 4.64 -40.64
C LEU A 154 -59.89 4.37 -39.13
N ARG A 155 -60.53 3.28 -38.73
CA ARG A 155 -60.74 2.92 -37.32
C ARG A 155 -60.44 1.44 -37.11
N ARG A 156 -59.78 1.12 -36.00
CA ARG A 156 -59.42 -0.25 -35.60
C ARG A 156 -58.65 -0.98 -36.71
N ILE A 157 -57.56 -0.39 -37.15
CA ILE A 157 -56.68 -0.99 -38.15
C ILE A 157 -55.63 -1.82 -37.42
N GLN A 158 -55.33 -3.01 -37.92
CA GLN A 158 -54.22 -3.84 -37.44
C GLN A 158 -53.20 -3.94 -38.57
N LEU A 159 -51.96 -3.56 -38.30
CA LEU A 159 -50.84 -3.72 -39.20
C LEU A 159 -49.95 -4.82 -38.63
N LYS A 160 -49.93 -5.99 -39.27
CA LYS A 160 -49.00 -7.07 -38.95
C LYS A 160 -47.71 -6.82 -39.69
N VAL A 161 -46.63 -6.58 -38.96
CA VAL A 161 -45.30 -6.32 -39.53
C VAL A 161 -44.43 -7.55 -39.34
N SER A 162 -43.79 -7.99 -40.41
CA SER A 162 -42.78 -9.05 -40.42
C SER A 162 -41.50 -8.49 -41.03
N ASP A 163 -40.56 -8.14 -40.16
CA ASP A 163 -39.24 -7.60 -40.50
C ASP A 163 -38.16 -8.37 -39.70
N PRO A 164 -36.93 -8.55 -40.24
CA PRO A 164 -35.84 -9.16 -39.48
C PRO A 164 -35.61 -8.57 -38.09
N LEU A 165 -35.82 -7.26 -37.94
CA LEU A 165 -35.63 -6.50 -36.70
C LEU A 165 -36.91 -6.40 -35.85
N PHE A 166 -38.10 -6.60 -36.43
CA PHE A 166 -39.37 -6.51 -35.70
C PHE A 166 -40.45 -7.41 -36.30
N GLN A 167 -41.02 -8.28 -35.46
CA GLN A 167 -42.19 -9.06 -35.78
C GLN A 167 -43.31 -8.73 -34.79
N GLY A 168 -44.40 -8.14 -35.26
CA GLY A 168 -45.43 -7.66 -34.34
C GLY A 168 -46.72 -7.20 -35.00
N THR A 169 -47.65 -6.72 -34.17
CA THR A 169 -48.92 -6.14 -34.59
C THR A 169 -49.04 -4.71 -34.08
N LEU A 170 -49.20 -3.76 -34.98
CA LEU A 170 -49.49 -2.37 -34.69
C LEU A 170 -51.00 -2.12 -34.85
N SER A 171 -51.68 -1.88 -33.74
CA SER A 171 -53.12 -1.61 -33.68
C SER A 171 -53.39 -0.11 -33.74
N VAL A 172 -53.73 0.41 -34.92
CA VAL A 172 -54.13 1.80 -35.11
C VAL A 172 -55.59 1.99 -34.72
N SER A 173 -55.83 2.65 -33.60
CA SER A 173 -57.18 2.93 -33.10
C SER A 173 -57.95 3.86 -34.04
N ARG A 174 -57.28 4.90 -34.57
CA ARG A 174 -57.88 5.87 -35.50
C ARG A 174 -56.84 6.50 -36.42
N VAL A 175 -57.17 6.62 -37.70
CA VAL A 175 -56.56 7.53 -38.68
C VAL A 175 -57.63 8.52 -39.12
N LEU A 176 -57.28 9.79 -39.26
CA LEU A 176 -58.16 10.83 -39.78
C LEU A 176 -57.36 11.75 -40.69
N ILE A 177 -57.73 11.84 -41.96
CA ILE A 177 -57.16 12.72 -42.96
C ILE A 177 -58.24 13.73 -43.38
N ARG A 178 -57.91 15.02 -43.46
CA ARG A 178 -58.83 16.11 -43.82
C ARG A 178 -58.16 17.13 -44.74
N GLY A 179 -58.96 17.86 -45.51
CA GLY A 179 -58.51 19.03 -46.29
C GLY A 179 -57.78 18.64 -47.57
N PHE A 180 -58.45 17.91 -48.46
CA PHE A 180 -57.87 17.40 -49.71
C PHE A 180 -57.68 18.46 -50.82
N GLN A 181 -58.27 19.66 -50.67
CA GLN A 181 -58.11 20.80 -51.61
C GLN A 181 -57.04 21.80 -51.13
N GLY A 182 -55.99 21.28 -50.52
CA GLY A 182 -54.84 21.99 -49.97
C GLY A 182 -53.83 20.95 -49.50
N ASP A 183 -52.89 21.32 -48.63
CA ASP A 183 -52.02 20.34 -47.98
C ASP A 183 -52.80 19.51 -46.94
N PRO A 184 -53.02 18.20 -47.17
CA PRO A 184 -53.86 17.39 -46.28
C PRO A 184 -53.25 17.26 -44.88
N VAL A 185 -54.08 17.37 -43.84
CA VAL A 185 -53.68 17.16 -42.44
C VAL A 185 -54.14 15.77 -42.00
N PHE A 186 -53.25 15.01 -41.36
CA PHE A 186 -53.54 13.68 -40.85
C PHE A 186 -53.25 13.53 -39.35
N VAL A 187 -54.05 12.70 -38.69
CA VAL A 187 -53.87 12.28 -37.29
C VAL A 187 -54.01 10.76 -37.23
N VAL A 188 -53.02 10.08 -36.69
CA VAL A 188 -52.93 8.63 -36.49
C VAL A 188 -52.69 8.37 -35.02
N SER A 189 -53.44 7.47 -34.41
CA SER A 189 -53.18 6.99 -33.03
C SER A 189 -53.07 5.48 -33.07
N ALA A 190 -51.95 4.94 -32.59
CA ALA A 190 -51.62 3.53 -32.69
C ALA A 190 -50.98 2.99 -31.41
N ASP A 191 -51.45 1.81 -31.01
CA ASP A 191 -50.83 0.97 -29.98
C ASP A 191 -49.99 -0.10 -30.68
N ALA A 192 -48.72 -0.24 -30.30
CA ALA A 192 -47.80 -1.22 -30.84
C ALA A 192 -47.58 -2.35 -29.83
N GLU A 193 -47.70 -3.61 -30.28
CA GLU A 193 -47.33 -4.80 -29.51
C GLU A 193 -46.58 -5.77 -30.44
N GLY A 194 -45.40 -6.23 -30.03
CA GLY A 194 -44.63 -7.15 -30.86
C GLY A 194 -43.38 -7.68 -30.19
N ILE A 195 -42.54 -8.35 -30.97
CA ILE A 195 -41.23 -8.85 -30.59
C ILE A 195 -40.22 -8.15 -31.49
N ALA A 196 -39.29 -7.42 -30.89
CA ALA A 196 -38.16 -6.85 -31.61
C ALA A 196 -36.92 -7.75 -31.43
N ASN A 197 -36.15 -7.90 -32.48
CA ASN A 197 -34.88 -8.61 -32.46
C ASN A 197 -33.74 -7.59 -32.41
N PHE A 198 -33.13 -7.44 -31.24
CA PHE A 198 -31.97 -6.58 -31.05
C PHE A 198 -30.74 -7.43 -30.76
N ALA A 199 -29.73 -7.38 -31.64
CA ALA A 199 -28.46 -8.08 -31.45
C ALA A 199 -28.65 -9.58 -31.07
N GLU A 200 -29.47 -10.29 -31.84
CA GLU A 200 -29.82 -11.71 -31.65
C GLU A 200 -30.69 -12.04 -30.42
N VAL A 201 -31.15 -11.02 -29.68
CA VAL A 201 -32.07 -11.19 -28.56
C VAL A 201 -33.48 -10.70 -28.93
N SER A 202 -34.45 -11.60 -28.86
CA SER A 202 -35.87 -11.29 -29.05
C SER A 202 -36.49 -10.76 -27.77
N THR A 203 -37.04 -9.55 -27.78
CA THR A 203 -37.68 -8.92 -26.61
C THR A 203 -39.07 -8.39 -26.96
N PRO A 204 -40.08 -8.60 -26.09
CA PRO A 204 -41.40 -8.02 -26.30
C PRO A 204 -41.32 -6.48 -26.23
N VAL A 205 -42.03 -5.81 -27.13
CA VAL A 205 -42.11 -4.35 -27.23
C VAL A 205 -43.57 -3.92 -27.17
N PHE A 206 -43.86 -2.98 -26.28
CA PHE A 206 -45.18 -2.36 -26.12
C PHE A 206 -45.05 -0.85 -26.24
N GLY A 207 -45.94 -0.18 -26.98
CA GLY A 207 -45.93 1.29 -27.01
C GLY A 207 -47.22 1.94 -27.47
N ASP A 208 -47.37 3.22 -27.12
CA ASP A 208 -48.49 4.10 -27.54
C ASP A 208 -47.89 5.27 -28.32
N VAL A 209 -48.28 5.39 -29.60
CA VAL A 209 -47.73 6.33 -30.57
C VAL A 209 -48.85 7.11 -31.26
N ILE A 210 -48.75 8.44 -31.22
CA ILE A 210 -49.65 9.35 -31.93
C ILE A 210 -48.86 10.10 -32.99
N ILE A 211 -49.28 10.04 -34.25
CA ILE A 211 -48.63 10.75 -35.36
C ILE A 211 -49.60 11.80 -35.91
N ASN A 212 -49.21 13.07 -35.89
CA ASN A 212 -49.98 14.16 -36.47
C ASN A 212 -49.15 14.85 -37.54
N GLY A 213 -49.65 15.10 -38.74
CA GLY A 213 -48.82 15.71 -39.77
C GLY A 213 -49.59 16.38 -40.89
N ARG A 214 -48.83 16.96 -41.83
CA ARG A 214 -49.29 17.60 -43.05
C ARG A 214 -48.51 17.02 -44.23
N ILE A 215 -49.23 16.75 -45.31
CA ILE A 215 -48.66 16.27 -46.57
C ILE A 215 -48.73 17.44 -47.56
N ALA A 216 -47.64 17.75 -48.27
CA ALA A 216 -47.68 18.78 -49.31
C ALA A 216 -48.59 18.35 -50.48
N GLU A 217 -49.27 19.28 -51.16
CA GLU A 217 -50.15 19.03 -52.32
C GLU A 217 -49.50 18.14 -53.41
N SER A 218 -48.19 18.27 -53.61
CA SER A 218 -47.39 17.50 -54.59
C SER A 218 -46.85 16.17 -54.07
N PHE A 219 -47.13 15.83 -52.79
CA PHE A 219 -46.49 14.74 -52.04
C PHE A 219 -44.95 14.82 -52.00
N GLU A 220 -44.36 15.98 -52.34
CA GLU A 220 -42.91 16.19 -52.34
C GLU A 220 -42.32 16.23 -50.94
N SER A 221 -43.16 16.48 -49.92
CA SER A 221 -42.75 16.40 -48.52
C SER A 221 -43.90 16.02 -47.59
N ILE A 222 -43.55 15.40 -46.47
CA ILE A 222 -44.43 15.11 -45.34
C ILE A 222 -43.78 15.70 -44.08
N ASP A 223 -44.46 16.62 -43.40
CA ASP A 223 -44.07 17.10 -42.06
C ASP A 223 -45.01 16.48 -41.03
N ALA A 224 -44.49 15.58 -40.20
CA ALA A 224 -45.22 14.87 -39.17
C ALA A 224 -44.61 15.10 -37.79
N GLN A 225 -45.42 14.93 -36.75
CA GLN A 225 -45.04 14.94 -35.35
C GLN A 225 -45.50 13.63 -34.74
N ILE A 226 -44.52 12.80 -34.35
CA ILE A 226 -44.69 11.54 -33.65
C ILE A 226 -44.57 11.81 -32.15
N HIS A 227 -45.62 11.55 -31.40
CA HIS A 227 -45.65 11.56 -29.94
C HIS A 227 -45.68 10.12 -29.43
N ILE A 228 -44.55 9.65 -28.90
CA ILE A 228 -44.41 8.35 -28.25
C ILE A 228 -44.67 8.56 -26.76
N ARG A 229 -45.83 8.15 -26.26
CA ARG A 229 -46.16 8.30 -24.83
C ARG A 229 -45.34 7.36 -23.97
N GLN A 230 -45.21 6.12 -24.43
CA GLN A 230 -44.40 5.10 -23.79
C GLN A 230 -43.97 4.09 -24.85
N LEU A 231 -42.75 3.62 -24.74
CA LEU A 231 -42.23 2.46 -25.46
C LEU A 231 -41.44 1.62 -24.46
N ALA A 232 -41.95 0.43 -24.12
CA ALA A 232 -41.37 -0.45 -23.12
C ALA A 232 -40.90 -1.75 -23.75
N THR A 233 -39.72 -2.21 -23.32
CA THR A 233 -39.14 -3.53 -23.59
C THR A 233 -38.74 -4.20 -22.27
N GLU A 234 -38.27 -5.43 -22.31
CA GLU A 234 -37.69 -6.09 -21.12
C GLU A 234 -36.43 -5.38 -20.59
N PHE A 235 -35.75 -4.62 -21.46
CA PHE A 235 -34.45 -4.01 -21.17
C PHE A 235 -34.53 -2.51 -20.91
N PHE A 236 -35.55 -1.81 -21.41
CA PHE A 236 -35.68 -0.37 -21.20
C PHE A 236 -37.12 0.13 -21.39
N THR A 237 -37.40 1.33 -20.89
CA THR A 237 -38.64 2.07 -21.11
C THR A 237 -38.33 3.49 -21.52
N VAL A 238 -38.79 3.90 -22.70
CA VAL A 238 -38.76 5.28 -23.19
C VAL A 238 -40.09 5.94 -22.85
N LYS A 239 -40.06 7.13 -22.24
CA LYS A 239 -41.28 7.87 -21.85
C LYS A 239 -41.38 9.20 -22.57
N ASP A 240 -42.59 9.57 -22.98
CA ASP A 240 -43.00 10.90 -23.43
C ASP A 240 -42.03 11.61 -24.40
N GLN A 241 -41.93 11.12 -25.63
CA GLN A 241 -41.06 11.69 -26.67
C GLN A 241 -41.87 12.33 -27.79
N GLN A 242 -41.47 13.54 -28.21
CA GLN A 242 -42.05 14.23 -29.36
C GLN A 242 -41.00 14.43 -30.47
N LEU A 243 -41.18 13.74 -31.58
CA LEU A 243 -40.29 13.74 -32.73
C LEU A 243 -41.00 14.36 -33.93
N GLY A 244 -40.46 15.44 -34.46
CA GLY A 244 -40.79 15.90 -35.81
C GLY A 244 -40.15 14.97 -36.85
N VAL A 245 -40.84 14.72 -37.95
CA VAL A 245 -40.37 13.94 -39.09
C VAL A 245 -40.65 14.75 -40.35
N LEU A 246 -39.60 15.10 -41.07
CA LEU A 246 -39.68 15.74 -42.37
C LEU A 246 -39.20 14.75 -43.42
N LEU A 247 -40.13 14.12 -44.13
CA LEU A 247 -39.82 13.33 -45.32
C LEU A 247 -39.79 14.26 -46.54
N SER A 248 -38.77 14.14 -47.37
CA SER A 248 -38.62 14.83 -48.65
C SER A 248 -38.27 13.82 -49.75
N ARG A 249 -38.08 14.27 -51.00
CA ARG A 249 -37.68 13.39 -52.12
C ARG A 249 -36.33 12.70 -51.89
N ASP A 250 -35.37 13.39 -51.29
CA ASP A 250 -33.97 12.93 -51.22
C ASP A 250 -33.54 12.56 -49.79
N SER A 251 -34.32 12.92 -48.77
CA SER A 251 -34.01 12.57 -47.38
C SER A 251 -35.23 12.45 -46.46
N VAL A 252 -35.04 11.75 -45.35
CA VAL A 252 -35.93 11.79 -44.18
C VAL A 252 -35.18 12.35 -42.98
N VAL A 253 -35.75 13.36 -42.32
CA VAL A 253 -35.17 14.02 -41.15
C VAL A 253 -36.09 13.85 -39.96
N PHE A 254 -35.65 13.10 -38.97
CA PHE A 254 -36.23 13.06 -37.63
C PHE A 254 -35.58 14.16 -36.80
N ARG A 255 -36.34 15.00 -36.12
CA ARG A 255 -35.83 16.01 -35.20
C ARG A 255 -36.73 16.11 -33.99
N ARG A 256 -36.18 16.01 -32.79
CA ARG A 256 -36.95 16.26 -31.57
C ARG A 256 -37.45 17.70 -31.55
N ARG A 257 -38.77 17.90 -31.42
CA ARG A 257 -39.42 19.22 -31.43
C ARG A 257 -40.13 19.46 -30.09
N THR A 258 -39.39 19.92 -29.09
CA THR A 258 -40.00 20.39 -27.84
C THR A 258 -39.43 21.77 -27.51
N ALA A 259 -40.32 22.73 -27.22
CA ALA A 259 -39.89 24.07 -26.87
C ALA A 259 -39.16 24.03 -25.52
N ARG A 260 -37.86 24.41 -25.51
CA ARG A 260 -36.97 24.51 -24.34
C ARG A 260 -36.44 23.18 -23.78
N ASP A 261 -36.36 22.13 -24.61
CA ASP A 261 -35.68 20.92 -24.18
C ASP A 261 -34.16 21.15 -24.09
N PRO A 262 -33.49 20.60 -23.05
CA PRO A 262 -32.04 20.66 -22.90
C PRO A 262 -31.29 19.77 -23.90
N VAL A 263 -31.95 19.23 -24.91
CA VAL A 263 -31.38 18.34 -25.91
C VAL A 263 -32.04 18.50 -27.26
N GLU A 264 -31.21 18.58 -28.29
CA GLU A 264 -31.58 18.54 -29.69
C GLU A 264 -31.02 17.24 -30.28
N LEU A 265 -31.92 16.36 -30.71
CA LEU A 265 -31.58 15.11 -31.38
C LEU A 265 -32.13 15.18 -32.80
N SER A 266 -31.28 14.92 -33.79
CA SER A 266 -31.70 14.76 -35.18
C SER A 266 -31.14 13.48 -35.79
N ALA A 267 -31.93 12.79 -36.59
CA ALA A 267 -31.48 11.71 -37.44
C ALA A 267 -31.90 12.02 -38.88
N GLU A 268 -30.95 12.13 -39.79
CA GLU A 268 -31.17 12.39 -41.20
C GLU A 268 -30.71 11.20 -42.02
N TYR A 269 -31.52 10.74 -42.96
CA TYR A 269 -31.14 9.69 -43.89
C TYR A 269 -31.31 10.19 -45.31
N HIS A 270 -30.22 10.19 -46.08
CA HIS A 270 -30.21 10.58 -47.50
C HIS A 270 -30.34 9.34 -48.38
N PHE A 271 -31.44 9.23 -49.11
CA PHE A 271 -31.74 8.05 -49.93
C PHE A 271 -30.68 7.81 -51.01
N ASN A 272 -30.35 8.84 -51.78
CA ASN A 272 -29.41 8.72 -52.92
C ASN A 272 -27.96 8.49 -52.48
N ALA A 273 -27.56 9.01 -51.32
CA ALA A 273 -26.21 8.86 -50.79
C ALA A 273 -26.09 7.64 -49.86
N GLU A 274 -27.19 6.96 -49.56
CA GLU A 274 -27.32 5.85 -48.60
C GLU A 274 -26.56 6.14 -47.27
N THR A 275 -26.67 7.39 -46.82
CA THR A 275 -25.94 7.89 -45.65
C THR A 275 -26.93 8.30 -44.58
N ALA A 276 -26.78 7.75 -43.38
CA ALA A 276 -27.52 8.15 -42.19
C ALA A 276 -26.64 9.02 -41.28
N ILE A 277 -27.14 10.15 -40.82
CA ILE A 277 -26.46 11.09 -39.94
C ILE A 277 -27.31 11.25 -38.67
N LEU A 278 -26.79 10.83 -37.52
CA LEU A 278 -27.36 11.12 -36.22
C LEU A 278 -26.57 12.27 -35.61
N SER A 279 -27.24 13.33 -35.17
CA SER A 279 -26.64 14.43 -34.42
C SER A 279 -27.36 14.63 -33.09
N LEU A 280 -26.57 14.91 -32.06
CA LEU A 280 -27.02 15.16 -30.70
C LEU A 280 -26.33 16.44 -30.22
N GLN A 281 -27.10 17.38 -29.69
CA GLN A 281 -26.60 18.54 -28.97
C GLN A 281 -27.33 18.62 -27.64
N ALA A 282 -26.61 18.78 -26.54
CA ALA A 282 -27.16 18.79 -25.18
C ALA A 282 -26.64 19.98 -24.36
N ASP A 283 -27.49 20.54 -23.51
CA ASP A 283 -27.15 21.46 -22.41
C ASP A 283 -27.79 20.94 -21.12
N ARG A 284 -26.99 20.24 -20.30
CA ARG A 284 -27.38 19.67 -19.00
C ARG A 284 -28.57 18.72 -19.10
N TYR A 285 -28.62 17.96 -20.18
CA TYR A 285 -29.62 16.93 -20.42
C TYR A 285 -29.41 15.73 -19.48
N ARG A 286 -30.48 15.06 -19.05
CA ARG A 286 -30.40 13.83 -18.25
C ARG A 286 -31.06 12.68 -19.00
N LEU A 287 -30.28 11.69 -19.42
CA LEU A 287 -30.80 10.55 -20.19
C LEU A 287 -31.88 9.77 -19.42
N GLY A 288 -31.70 9.62 -18.10
CA GLY A 288 -32.66 8.97 -17.20
C GLY A 288 -33.99 9.72 -17.03
N SER A 289 -34.15 10.90 -17.62
CA SER A 289 -35.47 11.55 -17.72
C SER A 289 -36.33 10.96 -18.83
N ILE A 290 -35.73 10.19 -19.75
CA ILE A 290 -36.38 9.67 -20.95
C ILE A 290 -36.31 8.16 -21.01
N ILE A 291 -35.18 7.57 -20.64
CA ILE A 291 -34.95 6.13 -20.73
C ILE A 291 -34.66 5.58 -19.33
N ASP A 292 -35.51 4.65 -18.89
CA ASP A 292 -35.24 3.80 -17.73
C ASP A 292 -34.77 2.44 -18.23
N PHE A 293 -33.59 1.98 -17.82
CA PHE A 293 -33.08 0.65 -18.16
C PHE A 293 -33.49 -0.40 -17.11
N HIS A 294 -33.77 -1.62 -17.53
CA HIS A 294 -34.22 -2.73 -16.67
C HIS A 294 -33.37 -3.99 -16.90
N SER A 295 -33.55 -4.99 -16.06
CA SER A 295 -32.96 -6.33 -16.24
C SER A 295 -31.43 -6.27 -16.38
N SER A 296 -30.86 -6.94 -17.40
CA SER A 296 -29.41 -6.96 -17.67
C SER A 296 -28.80 -5.59 -18.01
N LEU A 297 -29.62 -4.60 -18.40
CA LEU A 297 -29.18 -3.23 -18.67
C LEU A 297 -29.37 -2.28 -17.49
N GLY A 298 -29.91 -2.75 -16.36
CA GLY A 298 -30.21 -1.89 -15.21
C GLY A 298 -29.01 -1.10 -14.66
N TRP A 299 -27.77 -1.61 -14.87
CA TRP A 299 -26.54 -0.90 -14.51
C TRP A 299 -26.33 0.41 -15.28
N LEU A 300 -26.88 0.54 -16.49
CA LEU A 300 -26.83 1.77 -17.30
C LEU A 300 -27.61 2.91 -16.67
N ASN A 301 -28.53 2.66 -15.74
CA ASN A 301 -29.26 3.73 -15.05
C ASN A 301 -28.34 4.66 -14.26
N GLN A 302 -27.24 4.15 -13.70
CA GLN A 302 -26.28 5.02 -12.99
C GLN A 302 -25.59 5.99 -13.95
N TRP A 303 -25.29 5.53 -15.17
CA TRP A 303 -24.75 6.35 -16.25
C TRP A 303 -25.80 7.32 -16.81
N ALA A 304 -27.05 6.88 -16.93
CA ALA A 304 -28.14 7.70 -17.45
C ALA A 304 -28.54 8.87 -16.52
N GLN A 305 -28.21 8.79 -15.22
CA GLN A 305 -28.47 9.86 -14.25
C GLN A 305 -27.52 11.07 -14.37
N GLY A 306 -26.47 10.97 -15.19
CA GLY A 306 -25.56 12.07 -15.48
C GLY A 306 -26.27 13.27 -16.14
N SER A 307 -25.71 14.46 -15.94
CA SER A 307 -26.09 15.69 -16.65
C SER A 307 -25.11 15.92 -17.80
N PHE A 308 -25.55 15.69 -19.03
CA PHE A 308 -24.78 15.71 -20.28
C PHE A 308 -24.88 17.09 -20.97
N SER A 309 -23.74 17.67 -21.35
CA SER A 309 -23.63 18.90 -22.13
C SER A 309 -22.60 18.72 -23.23
N GLY A 310 -22.90 19.11 -24.47
CA GLY A 310 -21.97 18.98 -25.60
C GLY A 310 -22.64 18.52 -26.88
N ASP A 311 -21.85 18.00 -27.83
CA ASP A 311 -22.32 17.52 -29.12
C ASP A 311 -21.78 16.13 -29.49
N ALA A 312 -22.55 15.37 -30.24
CA ALA A 312 -22.13 14.11 -30.82
C ALA A 312 -22.73 13.94 -32.22
N MET A 313 -21.98 13.34 -33.12
CA MET A 313 -22.39 13.07 -34.49
C MET A 313 -21.98 11.66 -34.88
N ILE A 314 -22.87 10.92 -35.53
CA ILE A 314 -22.60 9.61 -36.14
C ILE A 314 -23.01 9.70 -37.61
N SER A 315 -22.11 9.38 -38.53
CA SER A 315 -22.38 9.25 -39.96
C SER A 315 -22.14 7.81 -40.37
N TRP A 316 -23.18 7.14 -40.87
CA TRP A 316 -23.15 5.75 -41.30
C TRP A 316 -23.38 5.67 -42.81
N TYR A 317 -22.39 5.16 -43.52
CA TYR A 317 -22.48 4.83 -44.93
C TYR A 317 -22.88 3.36 -45.08
N LEU A 318 -24.16 3.12 -45.37
CA LEU A 318 -24.79 1.79 -45.36
C LEU A 318 -24.13 0.79 -46.32
N PRO A 319 -23.86 1.11 -47.60
CA PRO A 319 -23.38 0.09 -48.55
C PRO A 319 -21.99 -0.47 -48.21
N ALA A 320 -21.11 0.32 -47.58
CA ALA A 320 -19.82 -0.20 -47.09
C ALA A 320 -19.85 -0.60 -45.61
N ASN A 321 -20.99 -0.45 -44.94
CA ASN A 321 -21.15 -0.60 -43.50
C ASN A 321 -20.06 0.14 -42.69
N ARG A 322 -19.77 1.38 -43.08
CA ARG A 322 -18.73 2.21 -42.45
C ARG A 322 -19.37 3.26 -41.57
N ILE A 323 -18.89 3.36 -40.35
CA ILE A 323 -19.39 4.33 -39.37
C ILE A 323 -18.26 5.33 -39.12
N ARG A 324 -18.60 6.61 -39.05
CA ARG A 324 -17.74 7.65 -38.50
C ARG A 324 -18.49 8.35 -37.39
N TYR A 325 -17.82 8.65 -36.29
CA TYR A 325 -18.43 9.42 -35.23
C TYR A 325 -17.47 10.43 -34.64
N SER A 326 -18.03 11.47 -34.04
CA SER A 326 -17.35 12.46 -33.20
C SER A 326 -18.21 12.74 -31.98
N ILE A 327 -17.60 12.89 -30.82
CA ILE A 327 -18.25 13.18 -29.55
C ILE A 327 -17.41 14.19 -28.78
N GLY A 328 -18.04 15.26 -28.33
CA GLY A 328 -17.51 16.25 -27.40
C GLY A 328 -18.52 16.46 -26.28
N MET A 329 -18.31 15.88 -25.10
CA MET A 329 -19.29 15.85 -24.02
C MET A 329 -18.66 16.18 -22.66
N ASP A 330 -19.35 16.97 -21.85
CA ASP A 330 -19.13 17.18 -20.41
C ASP A 330 -20.31 16.56 -19.65
N VAL A 331 -20.02 15.62 -18.76
CA VAL A 331 -21.00 14.85 -18.02
C VAL A 331 -20.78 15.01 -16.53
N GLN A 332 -21.79 15.48 -15.82
CA GLN A 332 -21.73 15.72 -14.38
C GLN A 332 -22.60 14.71 -13.63
N TYR A 333 -21.98 13.90 -12.78
CA TYR A 333 -22.63 12.92 -11.91
C TYR A 333 -22.67 13.40 -10.46
N GLN A 334 -23.81 13.22 -9.80
CA GLN A 334 -23.92 13.45 -8.35
C GLN A 334 -23.32 12.28 -7.55
N ARG A 335 -23.46 11.05 -8.06
CA ARG A 335 -22.89 9.83 -7.51
C ARG A 335 -22.63 8.84 -8.64
N LEU A 336 -21.36 8.54 -8.91
CA LEU A 336 -20.97 7.51 -9.88
C LEU A 336 -20.23 6.39 -9.16
N MET A 337 -20.80 5.18 -9.06
CA MET A 337 -20.15 3.94 -8.61
C MET A 337 -19.08 4.09 -7.49
N GLY A 338 -19.42 4.75 -6.38
CA GLY A 338 -18.50 4.92 -5.24
C GLY A 338 -17.52 6.11 -5.33
N PHE A 339 -17.34 6.71 -6.50
CA PHE A 339 -16.49 7.90 -6.72
C PHE A 339 -17.12 9.23 -6.26
N GLY A 340 -18.38 9.19 -5.78
CA GLY A 340 -19.11 10.39 -5.36
C GLY A 340 -19.43 11.32 -6.54
N ARG A 341 -19.32 12.64 -6.33
CA ARG A 341 -19.57 13.64 -7.37
C ARG A 341 -18.40 13.63 -8.35
N THR A 342 -18.71 13.38 -9.63
CA THR A 342 -17.71 13.16 -10.69
C THR A 342 -18.10 13.94 -11.94
N GLY A 343 -17.17 14.72 -12.49
CA GLY A 343 -17.25 15.32 -13.81
C GLY A 343 -16.45 14.51 -14.82
N ILE A 344 -16.98 14.29 -16.02
CA ILE A 344 -16.30 13.58 -17.11
C ILE A 344 -16.36 14.46 -18.36
N LYS A 345 -15.21 14.87 -18.90
CA LYS A 345 -15.12 15.57 -20.18
C LYS A 345 -14.48 14.64 -21.19
N VAL A 346 -15.13 14.38 -22.33
CA VAL A 346 -14.64 13.49 -23.37
C VAL A 346 -14.71 14.17 -24.72
N ASN A 347 -13.60 14.13 -25.46
CA ASN A 347 -13.50 14.52 -26.86
C ASN A 347 -12.90 13.36 -27.64
N ALA A 348 -13.70 12.69 -28.46
CA ALA A 348 -13.28 11.54 -29.23
C ALA A 348 -13.86 11.55 -30.64
N ASP A 349 -13.15 10.94 -31.59
CA ASP A 349 -13.60 10.69 -32.95
C ASP A 349 -13.18 9.30 -33.38
N GLY A 350 -13.87 8.69 -34.34
CA GLY A 350 -13.54 7.32 -34.69
C GLY A 350 -14.36 6.71 -35.80
N SER A 351 -14.18 5.40 -35.94
CA SER A 351 -14.92 4.55 -36.86
C SER A 351 -15.43 3.28 -36.19
N GLU A 352 -16.03 2.38 -36.97
CA GLU A 352 -16.55 1.09 -36.49
C GLU A 352 -15.51 0.19 -35.79
N SER A 353 -14.21 0.47 -35.99
CA SER A 353 -13.12 -0.34 -35.44
C SER A 353 -12.22 0.40 -34.45
N ILE A 354 -12.19 1.74 -34.45
CA ILE A 354 -11.27 2.52 -33.62
C ILE A 354 -11.94 3.78 -33.06
N VAL A 355 -11.73 4.04 -31.77
CA VAL A 355 -12.02 5.32 -31.09
C VAL A 355 -10.68 6.02 -30.89
N LYS A 356 -10.52 7.25 -31.36
CA LYS A 356 -9.42 8.13 -31.00
C LYS A 356 -9.92 9.10 -29.94
N ILE A 357 -9.32 9.06 -28.76
CA ILE A 357 -9.67 9.91 -27.63
C ILE A 357 -8.63 11.02 -27.59
N SER A 358 -9.01 12.19 -28.09
CA SER A 358 -8.17 13.40 -28.03
C SER A 358 -8.00 13.91 -26.59
N ARG A 359 -9.02 13.71 -25.76
CA ARG A 359 -9.00 13.98 -24.33
C ARG A 359 -10.15 13.28 -23.62
N LEU A 360 -9.87 12.64 -22.48
CA LEU A 360 -10.87 12.16 -21.53
C LEU A 360 -10.42 12.59 -20.14
N THR A 361 -11.09 13.57 -19.55
CA THR A 361 -10.81 14.06 -18.19
C THR A 361 -11.89 13.56 -17.24
N LEU A 362 -11.53 12.92 -16.14
CA LEU A 362 -12.40 12.57 -15.03
C LEU A 362 -11.96 13.38 -13.80
N GLU A 363 -12.84 14.21 -13.27
CA GLU A 363 -12.60 15.07 -12.10
C GLU A 363 -13.53 14.63 -10.96
N ASN A 364 -13.00 14.26 -9.81
CA ASN A 364 -13.81 13.99 -8.62
C ASN A 364 -13.10 14.47 -7.34
N ARG A 365 -13.73 14.27 -6.18
CA ARG A 365 -13.10 14.63 -4.89
C ARG A 365 -11.87 13.79 -4.55
N GLN A 366 -11.78 12.60 -5.13
CA GLN A 366 -10.64 11.73 -4.97
C GLN A 366 -9.50 12.10 -5.92
N GLY A 367 -9.64 12.99 -6.91
CA GLY A 367 -8.55 13.36 -7.81
C GLY A 367 -8.98 13.55 -9.26
N ASN A 368 -8.00 13.78 -10.13
CA ASN A 368 -8.19 13.99 -11.56
C ASN A 368 -7.49 12.90 -12.38
N LEU A 369 -8.13 12.43 -13.44
CA LEU A 369 -7.58 11.51 -14.42
C LEU A 369 -7.70 12.14 -15.81
N ASP A 370 -6.62 12.16 -16.59
CA ASP A 370 -6.60 12.64 -17.97
C ASP A 370 -6.07 11.53 -18.88
N PHE A 371 -6.86 11.09 -19.86
CA PHE A 371 -6.47 10.07 -20.83
C PHE A 371 -6.45 10.63 -22.26
N VAL A 372 -5.40 10.31 -23.01
CA VAL A 372 -5.24 10.61 -24.44
C VAL A 372 -4.74 9.36 -25.15
N GLY A 373 -5.44 8.91 -26.20
CA GLY A 373 -5.07 7.66 -26.85
C GLY A 373 -6.06 7.15 -27.88
N SER A 374 -6.08 5.83 -28.08
CA SER A 374 -7.01 5.15 -28.95
C SER A 374 -7.44 3.79 -28.40
N VAL A 375 -8.65 3.38 -28.76
CA VAL A 375 -9.26 2.09 -28.39
C VAL A 375 -9.74 1.40 -29.66
N ARG A 376 -9.19 0.23 -29.99
CA ARG A 376 -9.71 -0.64 -31.06
C ARG A 376 -10.79 -1.55 -30.49
N ILE A 377 -11.96 -1.65 -31.12
CA ILE A 377 -13.15 -2.31 -30.54
C ILE A 377 -13.31 -3.79 -30.96
N LYS A 378 -12.73 -4.22 -32.10
CA LYS A 378 -12.91 -5.59 -32.64
C LYS A 378 -11.62 -6.16 -33.24
N PRO A 379 -11.37 -7.48 -33.14
CA PRO A 379 -12.09 -8.50 -32.36
C PRO A 379 -11.72 -8.54 -30.87
N GLU A 380 -10.60 -7.94 -30.48
CA GLU A 380 -10.13 -7.78 -29.10
C GLU A 380 -9.98 -6.28 -28.82
N MET A 381 -10.18 -5.87 -27.56
CA MET A 381 -10.09 -4.46 -27.17
C MET A 381 -8.62 -4.06 -27.03
N ASP A 382 -8.05 -3.39 -28.03
CA ASP A 382 -6.69 -2.84 -27.94
C ASP A 382 -6.75 -1.39 -27.47
N VAL A 383 -6.29 -1.12 -26.25
CA VAL A 383 -6.11 0.25 -25.72
C VAL A 383 -4.64 0.66 -25.86
N SER A 384 -4.40 1.85 -26.41
CA SER A 384 -3.07 2.48 -26.41
C SER A 384 -3.20 3.97 -26.11
N GLY A 385 -2.28 4.54 -25.32
CA GLY A 385 -2.33 5.96 -24.96
C GLY A 385 -1.54 6.30 -23.72
N ASN A 386 -1.77 7.49 -23.18
CA ASN A 386 -1.21 7.95 -21.91
C ASN A 386 -2.37 8.29 -20.95
N LEU A 387 -2.25 7.83 -19.71
CA LEU A 387 -3.14 8.17 -18.60
C LEU A 387 -2.35 8.94 -17.56
N GLU A 388 -2.70 10.21 -17.36
CA GLU A 388 -2.19 11.03 -16.28
C GLU A 388 -3.17 11.00 -15.10
N ILE A 389 -2.65 10.83 -13.91
CA ILE A 389 -3.40 10.87 -12.65
C ILE A 389 -2.82 12.00 -11.82
N GLN A 390 -3.66 12.87 -11.26
CA GLN A 390 -3.24 13.99 -10.44
C GLN A 390 -4.06 14.08 -9.16
N ASN A 391 -3.40 14.31 -8.03
CA ASN A 391 -3.99 14.49 -6.71
C ASN A 391 -4.97 13.38 -6.31
N LEU A 392 -4.65 12.13 -6.67
CA LEU A 392 -5.48 10.99 -6.31
C LEU A 392 -5.38 10.71 -4.81
N THR A 393 -6.45 11.01 -4.07
CA THR A 393 -6.64 10.81 -2.65
C THR A 393 -7.64 9.69 -2.42
N TYR A 394 -7.19 8.59 -1.84
CA TYR A 394 -8.03 7.49 -1.38
C TYR A 394 -7.70 7.20 0.08
N ASN A 395 -8.64 7.48 0.99
CA ASN A 395 -8.37 7.58 2.43
C ASN A 395 -7.22 8.56 2.71
N ASP A 396 -6.21 8.14 3.49
CA ASP A 396 -5.03 8.95 3.82
C ASP A 396 -3.90 8.82 2.77
N LEU A 397 -4.09 8.01 1.72
CA LEU A 397 -3.11 7.85 0.65
C LEU A 397 -3.31 8.92 -0.42
N GLN A 398 -2.30 9.76 -0.61
CA GLN A 398 -2.30 10.81 -1.63
C GLN A 398 -1.19 10.54 -2.67
N LEU A 399 -1.60 10.25 -3.90
CA LEU A 399 -0.78 10.18 -5.10
C LEU A 399 -0.82 11.55 -5.78
N SER A 400 0.28 12.30 -5.71
CA SER A 400 0.39 13.66 -6.24
C SER A 400 0.29 13.66 -7.76
N SER A 401 1.05 12.79 -8.42
CA SER A 401 1.01 12.62 -9.87
C SER A 401 1.50 11.24 -10.31
N ALA A 402 0.88 10.66 -11.34
CA ALA A 402 1.38 9.50 -12.06
C ALA A 402 1.10 9.62 -13.57
N SER A 403 2.00 9.13 -14.41
CA SER A 403 1.84 9.11 -15.87
C SER A 403 2.07 7.71 -16.40
N PHE A 404 0.97 7.03 -16.75
CA PHE A 404 0.99 5.66 -17.25
C PHE A 404 0.97 5.64 -18.77
N ALA A 405 1.99 5.05 -19.38
CA ALA A 405 1.90 4.60 -20.76
C ALA A 405 1.01 3.34 -20.79
N ILE A 406 -0.05 3.38 -21.59
CA ILE A 406 -1.00 2.29 -21.79
C ILE A 406 -0.72 1.62 -23.13
N SER A 407 -0.55 0.31 -23.10
CA SER A 407 -0.39 -0.53 -24.29
C SER A 407 -1.10 -1.86 -24.11
N THR A 408 -1.68 -2.39 -25.18
CA THR A 408 -2.24 -3.74 -25.19
C THR A 408 -1.35 -4.66 -26.02
N GLU A 409 -0.93 -5.78 -25.44
CA GLU A 409 -0.18 -6.83 -26.14
C GLU A 409 -0.80 -8.19 -25.78
N ASN A 410 -1.19 -8.99 -26.78
CA ASN A 410 -1.82 -10.31 -26.59
C ASN A 410 -3.05 -10.32 -25.65
N GLY A 411 -3.87 -9.25 -25.68
CA GLY A 411 -5.05 -9.10 -24.82
C GLY A 411 -4.76 -8.68 -23.37
N GLU A 412 -3.50 -8.37 -23.04
CA GLU A 412 -3.08 -7.82 -21.74
C GLU A 412 -2.89 -6.31 -21.85
N ILE A 413 -3.64 -5.54 -21.07
CA ILE A 413 -3.51 -4.07 -20.99
C ILE A 413 -2.46 -3.75 -19.93
N SER A 414 -1.30 -3.26 -20.34
CA SER A 414 -0.23 -2.81 -19.46
C SER A 414 -0.25 -1.30 -19.28
N LEU A 415 -0.22 -0.84 -18.04
CA LEU A 415 -0.08 0.55 -17.62
C LEU A 415 1.24 0.65 -16.84
N CYS A 416 2.21 1.43 -17.32
CA CYS A 416 3.49 1.57 -16.62
C CYS A 416 3.87 3.04 -16.44
N ASP A 417 4.17 3.42 -15.20
CA ASP A 417 4.78 4.69 -14.81
C ASP A 417 6.17 4.40 -14.22
N PRO A 418 7.26 4.94 -14.81
CA PRO A 418 8.61 4.75 -14.30
C PRO A 418 8.96 5.64 -13.09
N ALA A 419 8.14 6.61 -12.69
CA ALA A 419 8.44 7.48 -11.54
C ALA A 419 7.19 8.13 -10.92
N PRO A 420 6.25 7.35 -10.34
CA PRO A 420 5.08 7.92 -9.70
C PRO A 420 5.45 8.68 -8.43
N VAL A 421 4.78 9.80 -8.18
CA VAL A 421 5.04 10.70 -7.04
C VAL A 421 3.94 10.55 -6.00
N LEU A 422 4.28 9.97 -4.84
CA LEU A 422 3.41 9.95 -3.67
C LEU A 422 3.68 11.16 -2.77
N SER A 423 2.71 11.50 -1.92
CA SER A 423 2.88 12.50 -0.86
C SER A 423 4.04 12.17 0.11
N SER A 424 4.38 10.88 0.26
CA SER A 424 5.45 10.41 1.14
C SER A 424 6.79 10.14 0.44
N GLY A 425 6.90 10.40 -0.87
CA GLY A 425 8.13 10.19 -1.63
C GLY A 425 7.90 9.67 -3.05
N ASN A 426 9.00 9.48 -3.79
CA ASN A 426 8.94 8.93 -5.15
C ASN A 426 8.94 7.40 -5.10
N LEU A 427 8.17 6.78 -5.98
CA LEU A 427 8.28 5.36 -6.27
C LEU A 427 9.20 5.18 -7.49
N GLY A 428 9.93 4.07 -7.53
CA GLY A 428 10.90 3.79 -8.58
C GLY A 428 10.26 3.28 -9.87
N LYS A 429 9.08 2.65 -9.79
CA LYS A 429 8.23 2.23 -10.93
C LYS A 429 6.90 1.67 -10.41
N ILE A 430 5.78 1.94 -11.09
CA ILE A 430 4.54 1.16 -10.97
C ILE A 430 4.19 0.61 -12.35
N CYS A 431 4.03 -0.70 -12.47
CA CYS A 431 3.37 -1.31 -13.61
C CYS A 431 2.14 -2.09 -13.15
N ILE A 432 1.02 -1.88 -13.84
CA ILE A 432 -0.23 -2.60 -13.67
C ILE A 432 -0.50 -3.28 -14.99
N SER A 433 -0.63 -4.60 -15.02
CA SER A 433 -1.09 -5.31 -16.21
C SER A 433 -2.41 -6.01 -15.93
N VAL A 434 -3.39 -5.79 -16.81
CA VAL A 434 -4.76 -6.26 -16.67
C VAL A 434 -5.06 -7.22 -17.80
N LEU A 435 -5.29 -8.48 -17.45
CA LEU A 435 -5.72 -9.49 -18.40
C LEU A 435 -7.25 -9.58 -18.37
N THR A 436 -7.90 -9.05 -19.41
CA THR A 436 -9.35 -9.15 -19.55
C THR A 436 -9.68 -10.48 -20.24
N ARG A 437 -10.10 -11.49 -19.48
CA ARG A 437 -10.66 -12.70 -20.09
C ARG A 437 -12.15 -12.80 -19.76
N TYR A 438 -12.96 -12.82 -20.82
CA TYR A 438 -14.42 -12.71 -20.81
C TYR A 438 -15.18 -13.75 -19.95
N THR A 439 -14.52 -14.76 -19.39
CA THR A 439 -15.18 -15.90 -18.73
C THR A 439 -14.80 -16.13 -17.26
N TRP A 440 -13.81 -15.44 -16.67
CA TRP A 440 -13.32 -15.77 -15.31
C TRP A 440 -12.90 -14.60 -14.40
N GLY A 441 -13.13 -13.36 -14.81
CA GLY A 441 -12.90 -12.17 -13.96
C GLY A 441 -11.69 -11.33 -14.36
N LEU A 442 -11.33 -10.37 -13.51
CA LEU A 442 -10.24 -9.42 -13.73
C LEU A 442 -8.99 -9.91 -12.97
N THR A 443 -7.90 -10.17 -13.71
CA THR A 443 -6.57 -10.41 -13.11
C THR A 443 -5.72 -9.17 -13.34
N MET A 444 -5.19 -8.60 -12.25
CA MET A 444 -4.34 -7.42 -12.25
C MET A 444 -3.00 -7.75 -11.61
N ASP A 445 -1.91 -7.70 -12.37
CA ASP A 445 -0.55 -7.83 -11.86
C ASP A 445 0.04 -6.43 -11.61
N VAL A 446 0.35 -6.12 -10.36
CA VAL A 446 0.98 -4.87 -9.92
C VAL A 446 2.44 -5.15 -9.56
N ARG A 447 3.36 -4.42 -10.19
CA ARG A 447 4.79 -4.39 -9.85
C ARG A 447 5.17 -3.01 -9.40
N VAL A 448 5.58 -2.88 -8.15
CA VAL A 448 6.12 -1.64 -7.59
C VAL A 448 7.62 -1.85 -7.36
N GLY A 449 8.42 -1.10 -8.13
CA GLY A 449 9.84 -0.95 -7.87
C GLY A 449 10.03 0.24 -6.93
N LEU A 450 10.81 0.06 -5.87
CA LEU A 450 11.16 1.14 -4.96
C LEU A 450 12.52 1.72 -5.37
N PRO A 451 12.69 3.04 -5.33
CA PRO A 451 13.97 3.64 -5.63
C PRO A 451 14.97 3.22 -4.55
N ALA A 452 16.24 3.04 -4.91
CA ALA A 452 17.30 2.97 -3.92
C ALA A 452 17.25 4.29 -3.11
N ASP A 453 17.26 4.19 -1.78
CA ASP A 453 17.21 5.37 -0.93
C ASP A 453 18.48 6.20 -1.17
N GLU A 454 18.34 7.45 -1.61
CA GLU A 454 19.48 8.34 -1.88
C GLU A 454 20.34 8.57 -0.63
N LYS A 455 19.76 8.44 0.57
CA LYS A 455 20.52 8.51 1.82
C LYS A 455 21.34 7.25 2.10
N TYR A 456 20.99 6.12 1.49
CA TYR A 456 21.57 4.80 1.76
C TYR A 456 21.88 4.08 0.43
N PRO A 457 22.96 4.47 -0.27
CA PRO A 457 23.29 3.99 -1.61
C PRO A 457 23.57 2.48 -1.71
N ASN A 458 23.71 1.79 -0.57
CA ASN A 458 23.91 0.34 -0.51
C ASN A 458 22.59 -0.46 -0.41
N SER A 459 21.43 0.21 -0.25
CA SER A 459 20.15 -0.48 -0.18
C SER A 459 19.82 -1.16 -1.51
N LYS A 460 19.62 -2.48 -1.51
CA LYS A 460 19.18 -3.20 -2.72
C LYS A 460 17.75 -2.77 -3.05
N ASN A 461 17.45 -2.60 -4.35
CA ASN A 461 16.10 -2.25 -4.81
C ASN A 461 15.07 -3.25 -4.27
N GLY A 462 14.13 -2.75 -3.46
CA GLY A 462 12.97 -3.52 -3.02
C GLY A 462 11.98 -3.70 -4.17
N GLU A 463 11.43 -4.91 -4.29
CA GLU A 463 10.36 -5.21 -5.26
C GLU A 463 9.11 -5.71 -4.53
N LEU A 464 7.97 -5.10 -4.82
CA LEU A 464 6.65 -5.62 -4.47
C LEU A 464 5.97 -6.08 -5.75
N TYR A 465 5.71 -7.37 -5.84
CA TYR A 465 4.83 -7.96 -6.85
C TYR A 465 3.51 -8.35 -6.19
N SER A 466 2.40 -8.00 -6.82
CA SER A 466 1.07 -8.39 -6.40
C SER A 466 0.24 -8.83 -7.60
N GLN A 467 -0.57 -9.87 -7.44
CA GLN A 467 -1.53 -10.35 -8.42
C GLN A 467 -2.91 -10.34 -7.76
N VAL A 468 -3.78 -9.44 -8.19
CA VAL A 468 -5.16 -9.30 -7.71
C VAL A 468 -6.09 -10.03 -8.68
N ILE A 469 -6.89 -10.95 -8.17
CA ILE A 469 -7.88 -11.72 -8.93
C ILE A 469 -9.27 -11.37 -8.37
N ILE A 470 -10.14 -10.82 -9.22
CA ILE A 470 -11.53 -10.45 -8.88
C ILE A 470 -12.48 -11.27 -9.77
N PRO A 471 -13.25 -12.24 -9.23
CA PRO A 471 -14.24 -13.00 -9.97
C PRO A 471 -15.37 -12.11 -10.50
N TYR A 472 -15.86 -12.40 -11.70
CA TYR A 472 -16.90 -11.58 -12.36
C TYR A 472 -18.25 -11.59 -11.62
N ASP A 473 -18.57 -12.68 -10.94
CA ASP A 473 -19.84 -12.91 -10.24
C ASP A 473 -19.86 -12.42 -8.77
N GLN A 474 -18.70 -12.02 -8.22
CA GLN A 474 -18.54 -11.66 -6.81
C GLN A 474 -17.67 -10.41 -6.65
N ILE A 475 -18.26 -9.23 -6.89
CA ILE A 475 -17.59 -7.91 -6.77
C ILE A 475 -17.11 -7.58 -5.32
N GLY A 476 -17.21 -8.52 -4.38
CA GLY A 476 -16.66 -8.43 -3.02
C GLY A 476 -15.62 -9.49 -2.64
N ASP A 477 -15.28 -10.46 -3.51
CA ASP A 477 -14.22 -11.46 -3.24
C ASP A 477 -12.98 -11.10 -4.07
N ALA A 478 -11.88 -10.72 -3.41
CA ALA A 478 -10.61 -10.44 -4.07
C ALA A 478 -9.51 -11.30 -3.47
N VAL A 479 -8.77 -12.01 -4.34
CA VAL A 479 -7.59 -12.78 -3.95
C VAL A 479 -6.35 -12.05 -4.44
N ILE A 480 -5.53 -11.58 -3.51
CA ILE A 480 -4.29 -10.85 -3.75
C ILE A 480 -3.12 -11.77 -3.41
N ARG A 481 -2.40 -12.27 -4.40
CA ARG A 481 -1.14 -12.99 -4.19
C ARG A 481 -0.01 -11.98 -4.22
N TYR A 482 0.81 -11.92 -3.19
CA TYR A 482 1.91 -10.96 -3.13
C TYR A 482 3.26 -11.64 -2.93
N ARG A 483 4.30 -10.96 -3.39
CA ARG A 483 5.71 -11.27 -3.13
C ARG A 483 6.46 -9.97 -2.90
N ILE A 484 6.99 -9.82 -1.71
CA ILE A 484 7.89 -8.76 -1.26
C ILE A 484 9.30 -9.34 -1.26
N ARG A 485 10.24 -8.64 -1.90
CA ARG A 485 11.68 -8.96 -1.85
C ARG A 485 12.45 -7.77 -1.34
N ASN A 486 13.21 -7.99 -0.27
CA ASN A 486 14.19 -7.04 0.28
C ASN A 486 13.65 -5.62 0.55
N LEU A 487 12.39 -5.51 0.98
CA LEU A 487 11.76 -4.24 1.31
C LEU A 487 12.26 -3.76 2.67
N SER A 488 12.77 -2.54 2.82
CA SER A 488 13.15 -2.07 4.16
C SER A 488 11.93 -2.06 5.08
N ALA A 489 12.10 -2.51 6.32
CA ALA A 489 11.05 -2.58 7.32
C ALA A 489 10.56 -1.18 7.68
N GLY A 490 11.42 -0.15 7.59
CA GLY A 490 11.04 1.26 7.68
C GLY A 490 10.00 1.66 6.63
N MET A 491 10.24 1.33 5.36
CA MET A 491 9.28 1.60 4.28
C MET A 491 8.00 0.77 4.41
N ALA A 492 8.13 -0.51 4.76
CA ALA A 492 6.98 -1.38 5.01
C ALA A 492 6.10 -0.84 6.15
N ALA A 493 6.72 -0.40 7.25
CA ALA A 493 6.05 0.21 8.39
C ALA A 493 5.38 1.52 7.96
N GLN A 494 6.10 2.43 7.30
CA GLN A 494 5.51 3.70 6.85
C GLN A 494 4.29 3.47 5.94
N THR A 495 4.40 2.54 4.99
CA THR A 495 3.31 2.15 4.10
C THR A 495 2.13 1.57 4.89
N PHE A 496 2.38 0.67 5.85
CA PHE A 496 1.33 0.10 6.70
C PHE A 496 0.63 1.16 7.55
N TRP A 497 1.39 2.06 8.17
CA TRP A 497 0.85 3.12 9.03
C TRP A 497 -0.03 4.09 8.24
N GLN A 498 0.37 4.42 7.01
CA GLN A 498 -0.46 5.19 6.07
C GLN A 498 -1.77 4.46 5.72
N PHE A 499 -1.71 3.17 5.41
CA PHE A 499 -2.92 2.39 5.14
C PHE A 499 -3.83 2.25 6.37
N ALA A 500 -3.26 2.24 7.58
CA ALA A 500 -3.98 2.16 8.83
C ALA A 500 -4.50 3.52 9.34
N GLY A 501 -4.16 4.63 8.67
CA GLY A 501 -4.49 5.99 9.11
C GLY A 501 -3.84 6.38 10.44
N VAL A 502 -2.67 5.80 10.75
CA VAL A 502 -1.89 6.11 11.96
C VAL A 502 -0.75 7.05 11.57
N PRO A 503 -0.60 8.23 12.22
CA PRO A 503 0.49 9.16 11.92
C PRO A 503 1.84 8.46 12.04
N SER A 504 2.65 8.46 10.97
CA SER A 504 3.98 7.85 11.01
C SER A 504 4.86 8.60 12.02
N GLN A 505 5.58 7.85 12.85
CA GLN A 505 6.72 8.40 13.59
C GLN A 505 7.96 8.16 12.74
N ASP A 506 8.42 9.19 12.03
CA ASP A 506 9.59 9.10 11.13
C ASP A 506 10.83 8.55 11.84
N GLU A 507 10.96 8.81 13.15
CA GLU A 507 12.04 8.29 13.99
C GLU A 507 12.05 6.76 14.09
N PHE A 508 10.88 6.12 14.07
CA PHE A 508 10.77 4.66 14.08
C PHE A 508 11.09 4.06 12.71
N ALA A 509 10.57 4.66 11.63
CA ALA A 509 10.87 4.22 10.26
C ALA A 509 12.37 4.33 9.95
N ASN A 510 13.02 5.41 10.40
CA ASN A 510 14.46 5.60 10.25
C ASN A 510 15.29 4.56 11.02
N ARG A 511 14.81 4.01 12.13
CA ARG A 511 15.54 2.96 12.87
C ARG A 511 15.42 1.58 12.23
N LEU A 512 14.41 1.38 11.37
CA LEU A 512 14.15 0.12 10.69
C LEU A 512 14.72 0.09 9.25
N HIS A 513 15.57 1.05 8.88
CA HIS A 513 16.08 1.17 7.52
C HIS A 513 17.04 0.03 7.13
N ASP A 514 17.87 -0.43 8.06
CA ASP A 514 18.82 -1.55 7.87
C ASP A 514 18.16 -2.94 7.98
N ILE A 515 16.88 -2.96 8.37
CA ILE A 515 16.11 -4.20 8.49
C ILE A 515 15.36 -4.43 7.18
N HIS A 516 15.60 -5.55 6.53
CA HIS A 516 14.97 -5.93 5.27
C HIS A 516 13.95 -7.05 5.45
N LEU A 517 12.78 -6.88 4.85
CA LEU A 517 11.66 -7.79 4.85
C LEU A 517 11.52 -8.48 3.48
N SER A 518 11.43 -9.80 3.48
CA SER A 518 11.00 -10.59 2.33
C SER A 518 9.83 -11.48 2.73
N SER A 519 8.77 -11.53 1.91
CA SER A 519 7.59 -12.34 2.21
C SER A 519 6.86 -12.72 0.92
N SER A 520 6.16 -13.84 0.93
CA SER A 520 5.16 -14.11 -0.11
C SER A 520 3.96 -14.79 0.47
N GLY A 521 2.78 -14.35 0.06
CA GLY A 521 1.54 -14.81 0.65
C GLY A 521 0.31 -14.52 -0.20
N ILE A 522 -0.83 -14.76 0.40
CA ILE A 522 -2.15 -14.54 -0.18
C ILE A 522 -2.95 -13.72 0.83
N ILE A 523 -3.55 -12.64 0.37
CA ILE A 523 -4.58 -11.89 1.09
C ILE A 523 -5.88 -12.20 0.37
N ARG A 524 -6.88 -12.66 1.10
CA ARG A 524 -8.25 -12.80 0.61
C ARG A 524 -9.10 -11.75 1.30
N ILE A 525 -9.84 -10.99 0.52
CA ILE A 525 -10.81 -10.00 0.99
C ILE A 525 -12.18 -10.52 0.58
N VAL A 526 -13.10 -10.70 1.53
CA VAL A 526 -14.48 -11.15 1.27
C VAL A 526 -15.42 -10.18 1.95
N GLU A 527 -16.11 -9.35 1.17
CA GLU A 527 -16.99 -8.27 1.66
C GLU A 527 -16.26 -7.37 2.67
N ASP A 528 -16.72 -7.38 3.92
CA ASP A 528 -16.08 -6.81 5.09
C ASP A 528 -15.36 -7.93 5.85
N ASP A 529 -14.38 -8.63 5.30
CA ASP A 529 -13.48 -9.52 6.04
C ASP A 529 -12.16 -9.66 5.30
N PHE A 530 -11.09 -10.01 6.02
CA PHE A 530 -9.82 -10.33 5.39
C PHE A 530 -9.14 -11.51 6.05
N SER A 531 -8.43 -12.29 5.25
CA SER A 531 -7.48 -13.29 5.73
C SER A 531 -6.17 -13.15 4.97
N LEU A 532 -5.07 -12.98 5.70
CA LEU A 532 -3.70 -12.99 5.23
C LEU A 532 -3.07 -14.35 5.58
N TYR A 533 -2.40 -14.96 4.62
CA TYR A 533 -1.57 -16.15 4.85
C TYR A 533 -0.25 -16.01 4.10
N THR A 534 0.85 -16.12 4.82
CA THR A 534 2.22 -16.16 4.27
C THR A 534 2.95 -17.34 4.88
N SER A 535 3.45 -18.23 4.02
CA SER A 535 4.21 -19.41 4.45
C SER A 535 5.62 -19.06 4.93
N LYS A 536 6.16 -17.91 4.48
CA LYS A 536 7.50 -17.45 4.82
C LYS A 536 7.57 -15.92 4.81
N VAL A 537 7.98 -15.38 5.93
CA VAL A 537 8.43 -14.02 6.17
C VAL A 537 9.87 -14.13 6.65
N GLU A 538 10.76 -13.36 6.06
CA GLU A 538 12.18 -13.31 6.39
C GLU A 538 12.51 -11.86 6.72
N ILE A 539 13.09 -11.64 7.89
CA ILE A 539 13.56 -10.35 8.39
C ILE A 539 15.06 -10.47 8.55
N ASN A 540 15.83 -9.66 7.83
CA ASN A 540 17.29 -9.65 7.90
C ASN A 540 17.76 -8.27 8.34
N ASP A 541 18.58 -8.19 9.38
CA ASP A 541 19.24 -6.97 9.81
C ASP A 541 20.65 -6.92 9.20
N GLU A 542 20.88 -6.00 8.27
CA GLU A 542 22.19 -5.81 7.67
C GLU A 542 23.12 -4.95 8.57
N ALA A 543 22.61 -4.38 9.66
CA ALA A 543 23.40 -3.61 10.63
C ALA A 543 24.17 -4.52 11.59
N GLY A 544 25.43 -4.81 11.25
CA GLY A 544 26.47 -5.27 12.19
C GLY A 544 26.44 -6.75 12.60
N TYR A 545 25.27 -7.31 12.91
CA TYR A 545 25.16 -8.66 13.51
C TYR A 545 24.64 -9.75 12.55
N GLN A 546 24.32 -9.40 11.30
CA GLN A 546 23.74 -10.34 10.31
C GLN A 546 22.53 -11.12 10.86
N ASP A 547 21.74 -10.49 11.73
CA ASP A 547 20.60 -11.13 12.36
C ASP A 547 19.56 -11.49 11.29
N SER A 548 18.97 -12.68 11.41
CA SER A 548 17.96 -13.15 10.46
C SER A 548 16.88 -13.92 11.19
N VAL A 549 15.63 -13.63 10.89
CA VAL A 549 14.47 -14.32 11.47
C VAL A 549 13.51 -14.70 10.37
N GLU A 550 13.20 -15.99 10.27
CA GLU A 550 12.21 -16.54 9.36
C GLU A 550 11.00 -17.07 10.15
N PHE A 551 9.78 -16.79 9.68
CA PHE A 551 8.54 -17.35 10.23
C PHE A 551 7.42 -17.42 9.21
N SER A 552 6.37 -18.17 9.52
CA SER A 552 5.08 -18.09 8.82
C SER A 552 4.13 -17.15 9.57
N LEU A 553 3.28 -16.42 8.84
CA LEU A 553 2.32 -15.49 9.41
C LEU A 553 0.93 -15.76 8.81
N SER A 554 -0.07 -15.86 9.66
CA SER A 554 -1.48 -15.83 9.28
C SER A 554 -2.21 -14.79 10.11
N ALA A 555 -3.08 -14.02 9.48
CA ALA A 555 -3.87 -13.00 10.17
C ALA A 555 -5.28 -12.94 9.60
N ASP A 556 -6.26 -12.74 10.47
CA ASP A 556 -7.66 -12.48 10.14
C ASP A 556 -8.21 -11.46 11.14
N ARG A 557 -9.50 -11.11 11.05
CA ARG A 557 -10.13 -10.16 12.00
C ARG A 557 -10.10 -10.57 13.46
N SER A 558 -9.96 -11.86 13.75
CA SER A 558 -10.02 -12.43 15.10
C SER A 558 -8.65 -12.77 15.67
N ARG A 559 -7.61 -12.92 14.84
CA ARG A 559 -6.28 -13.30 15.31
C ARG A 559 -5.12 -12.95 14.36
N VAL A 560 -3.93 -12.81 14.93
CA VAL A 560 -2.63 -12.87 14.26
C VAL A 560 -1.88 -14.07 14.81
N LEU A 561 -1.28 -14.88 13.96
CA LEU A 561 -0.56 -16.08 14.33
C LEU A 561 0.75 -16.14 13.54
N VAL A 562 1.86 -16.01 14.26
CA VAL A 562 3.24 -16.17 13.81
C VAL A 562 3.74 -17.53 14.29
N GLN A 563 4.14 -18.40 13.37
CA GLN A 563 4.54 -19.77 13.68
C GLN A 563 5.85 -20.14 12.99
N GLY A 564 6.60 -21.03 13.62
CA GLY A 564 7.86 -21.53 13.05
C GLY A 564 8.90 -20.42 12.95
N VAL A 565 8.93 -19.53 13.95
CA VAL A 565 10.04 -18.59 14.12
C VAL A 565 11.32 -19.42 14.21
N LYS A 566 12.31 -19.09 13.40
CA LYS A 566 13.66 -19.67 13.40
C LYS A 566 14.65 -18.62 12.92
N GLY A 567 15.85 -18.55 13.47
CA GLY A 567 16.80 -17.51 13.09
C GLY A 567 17.97 -17.35 14.06
N SER A 568 18.66 -16.21 13.95
CA SER A 568 19.65 -15.72 14.90
C SER A 568 19.37 -14.26 15.26
N VAL A 569 19.52 -13.92 16.54
CA VAL A 569 19.47 -12.55 17.07
C VAL A 569 20.66 -12.40 18.01
N PHE A 570 21.53 -11.42 17.77
CA PHE A 570 22.82 -11.25 18.47
C PHE A 570 23.65 -12.54 18.50
N ASP A 571 23.79 -13.20 17.34
CA ASP A 571 24.46 -14.51 17.18
C ASP A 571 23.83 -15.67 17.98
N ALA A 572 22.70 -15.46 18.67
CA ALA A 572 22.00 -16.49 19.43
C ALA A 572 20.84 -17.08 18.61
N PRO A 573 20.72 -18.42 18.48
CA PRO A 573 19.65 -19.02 17.70
C PRO A 573 18.30 -18.78 18.39
N ILE A 574 17.30 -18.35 17.63
CA ILE A 574 15.94 -18.12 18.12
C ILE A 574 14.97 -19.09 17.45
N GLN A 575 14.01 -19.63 18.21
CA GLN A 575 12.87 -20.36 17.66
C GLN A 575 11.58 -20.10 18.44
N GLY A 576 10.41 -20.31 17.83
CA GLY A 576 9.15 -20.25 18.57
C GLY A 576 7.91 -19.79 17.79
N SER A 577 6.98 -19.17 18.51
CA SER A 577 5.70 -18.71 17.98
C SER A 577 5.10 -17.55 18.78
N LEU A 578 4.20 -16.80 18.13
CA LEU A 578 3.42 -15.72 18.72
C LEU A 578 1.98 -15.82 18.19
N ALA A 579 1.01 -15.73 19.08
CA ALA A 579 -0.41 -15.67 18.75
C ALA A 579 -1.05 -14.47 19.46
N VAL A 580 -1.77 -13.66 18.70
CA VAL A 580 -2.59 -12.56 19.22
C VAL A 580 -4.04 -12.86 18.85
N LYS A 581 -4.94 -12.92 19.82
CA LYS A 581 -6.38 -13.13 19.60
C LYS A 581 -7.15 -11.87 19.97
N TYR A 582 -7.84 -11.27 19.00
CA TYR A 582 -8.68 -10.09 19.20
C TYR A 582 -10.07 -10.49 19.70
N SER A 583 -10.56 -9.73 20.66
CA SER A 583 -11.93 -9.78 21.17
C SER A 583 -12.49 -8.36 21.25
N SER A 584 -13.79 -8.22 21.56
CA SER A 584 -14.45 -6.91 21.65
C SER A 584 -13.86 -6.06 22.79
N GLY A 585 -12.79 -5.31 22.49
CA GLY A 585 -12.15 -4.40 23.43
C GLY A 585 -10.82 -4.88 24.03
N SER A 586 -10.30 -6.06 23.65
CA SER A 586 -8.97 -6.49 24.06
C SER A 586 -8.30 -7.43 23.05
N ALA A 587 -6.98 -7.54 23.14
CA ALA A 587 -6.15 -8.47 22.40
C ALA A 587 -5.38 -9.35 23.40
N ASN A 588 -5.59 -10.67 23.35
CA ASN A 588 -4.84 -11.62 24.15
C ASN A 588 -3.58 -12.02 23.40
N ILE A 589 -2.43 -11.87 24.03
CA ILE A 589 -1.11 -12.14 23.48
C ILE A 589 -0.60 -13.43 24.13
N ASP A 590 -0.04 -14.34 23.34
CA ASP A 590 0.59 -15.58 23.77
C ASP A 590 1.84 -15.81 22.92
N MET A 591 3.00 -15.92 23.55
CA MET A 591 4.30 -15.98 22.92
C MET A 591 5.09 -17.09 23.58
N ASP A 592 5.70 -17.97 22.79
CA ASP A 592 6.60 -19.02 23.26
C ASP A 592 7.84 -18.98 22.38
N LEU A 593 8.93 -18.45 22.92
CA LEU A 593 10.22 -18.32 22.24
C LEU A 593 11.28 -19.11 23.01
N LEU A 594 12.19 -19.77 22.30
CA LEU A 594 13.44 -20.28 22.82
C LEU A 594 14.57 -19.48 22.18
N LEU A 595 15.37 -18.80 22.99
CA LEU A 595 16.58 -18.11 22.56
C LEU A 595 17.78 -18.84 23.16
N ARG A 596 18.65 -19.37 22.30
CA ARG A 596 19.66 -20.38 22.62
C ARG A 596 18.99 -21.62 23.24
N ASP A 597 19.01 -21.73 24.57
CA ASP A 597 18.39 -22.82 25.34
C ASP A 597 17.43 -22.31 26.43
N HIS A 598 17.09 -21.02 26.42
CA HIS A 598 16.26 -20.38 27.45
C HIS A 598 14.83 -20.16 26.95
N PRO A 599 13.80 -20.74 27.61
CA PRO A 599 12.40 -20.58 27.20
C PRO A 599 11.74 -19.29 27.76
N TYR A 600 11.33 -18.41 26.87
CA TYR A 600 10.58 -17.18 27.13
C TYR A 600 9.12 -17.37 26.71
N ARG A 601 8.27 -17.70 27.69
CA ARG A 601 6.82 -17.72 27.52
C ARG A 601 6.25 -16.40 28.01
N ILE A 602 5.48 -15.69 27.19
CA ILE A 602 4.81 -14.46 27.59
C ILE A 602 3.34 -14.57 27.20
N SER A 603 2.44 -14.33 28.15
CA SER A 603 1.01 -14.32 27.94
C SER A 603 0.38 -13.10 28.58
N GLY A 604 -0.64 -12.52 27.98
CA GLY A 604 -1.24 -11.30 28.53
C GLY A 604 -2.39 -10.74 27.73
N THR A 605 -2.86 -9.57 28.14
CA THR A 605 -3.98 -8.87 27.51
C THR A 605 -3.67 -7.39 27.34
N ALA A 606 -3.81 -6.90 26.12
CA ALA A 606 -3.83 -5.47 25.80
C ALA A 606 -5.30 -5.02 25.63
N PHE A 607 -5.72 -4.01 26.36
CA PHE A 607 -7.08 -3.48 26.35
C PHE A 607 -7.18 -2.25 25.43
N ARG A 608 -8.36 -2.02 24.85
CA ARG A 608 -8.60 -0.89 23.93
C ARG A 608 -8.40 0.49 24.58
N ASN A 609 -8.49 0.57 25.90
CA ASN A 609 -8.19 1.78 26.65
C ASN A 609 -6.68 2.02 26.85
N GLY A 610 -5.80 1.26 26.19
CA GLY A 610 -4.35 1.37 26.28
C GLY A 610 -3.72 0.68 27.49
N ARG A 611 -4.50 0.05 28.38
CA ARG A 611 -3.96 -0.78 29.46
C ARG A 611 -3.37 -2.07 28.89
N MET A 612 -2.25 -2.53 29.41
CA MET A 612 -1.60 -3.79 29.05
C MET A 612 -1.16 -4.53 30.30
N GLU A 613 -1.39 -5.84 30.34
CA GLU A 613 -0.97 -6.73 31.41
C GLU A 613 -0.34 -7.99 30.79
N LEU A 614 0.95 -8.23 31.04
CA LEU A 614 1.72 -9.37 30.54
C LEU A 614 2.30 -10.15 31.72
N ASN A 615 2.33 -11.47 31.61
CA ASN A 615 2.97 -12.39 32.54
C ASN A 615 3.85 -13.37 31.73
N GLY A 616 4.97 -13.81 32.27
CA GLY A 616 5.83 -14.74 31.55
C GLY A 616 6.77 -15.59 32.38
N SER A 617 7.65 -16.31 31.69
CA SER A 617 8.78 -17.03 32.27
C SER A 617 9.60 -16.11 33.18
N TYR A 618 10.37 -16.70 34.10
CA TYR A 618 11.31 -15.96 34.95
C TYR A 618 10.61 -14.86 35.76
N GLY A 619 9.42 -15.16 36.27
CA GLY A 619 8.63 -14.22 37.07
C GLY A 619 8.19 -12.94 36.35
N LEU A 620 8.33 -12.86 35.02
CA LEU A 620 8.02 -11.66 34.26
C LEU A 620 6.58 -11.21 34.49
N LYS A 621 6.40 -9.96 34.92
CA LYS A 621 5.11 -9.29 35.08
C LYS A 621 5.24 -7.87 34.60
N VAL A 622 4.49 -7.50 33.56
CA VAL A 622 4.45 -6.14 33.03
C VAL A 622 3.02 -5.63 33.11
N ALA A 623 2.82 -4.48 33.75
CA ALA A 623 1.56 -3.77 33.71
C ALA A 623 1.82 -2.34 33.23
N ALA A 624 1.07 -1.89 32.23
CA ALA A 624 1.14 -0.52 31.72
C ALA A 624 -0.27 0.05 31.58
N ALA A 625 -0.45 1.33 31.87
CA ALA A 625 -1.73 2.02 31.69
C ALA A 625 -1.50 3.48 31.30
N PRO A 626 -2.36 4.07 30.45
CA PRO A 626 -2.27 5.50 30.16
C PRO A 626 -2.63 6.34 31.39
N SER A 627 -2.03 7.51 31.46
CA SER A 627 -2.13 8.52 32.50
C SER A 627 -2.07 9.93 31.87
N ALA A 628 -2.31 10.98 32.66
CA ALA A 628 -2.23 12.36 32.17
C ALA A 628 -0.83 12.75 31.64
N SER A 629 0.22 12.06 32.09
CA SER A 629 1.62 12.34 31.74
C SER A 629 2.25 11.29 30.82
N GLY A 630 1.44 10.54 30.04
CA GLY A 630 1.88 9.43 29.21
C GLY A 630 1.46 8.09 29.79
N TYR A 631 2.29 7.05 29.68
CA TYR A 631 2.03 5.74 30.27
C TYR A 631 2.72 5.60 31.61
N VAL A 632 2.04 5.05 32.60
CA VAL A 632 2.68 4.51 33.81
C VAL A 632 2.84 3.01 33.64
N PHE A 633 3.98 2.47 34.07
CA PHE A 633 4.24 1.05 33.96
C PHE A 633 5.00 0.50 35.17
N HIS A 634 4.83 -0.81 35.37
CA HIS A 634 5.52 -1.60 36.36
C HIS A 634 6.00 -2.89 35.68
N CYS A 635 7.29 -3.18 35.76
CA CYS A 635 7.90 -4.40 35.23
C CYS A 635 8.71 -5.08 36.33
N VAL A 636 8.46 -6.37 36.53
CA VAL A 636 9.21 -7.21 37.47
C VAL A 636 9.59 -8.51 36.79
N PHE A 637 10.80 -9.00 37.02
CA PHE A 637 11.23 -10.35 36.66
C PHE A 637 12.34 -10.83 37.59
N ASP A 638 12.48 -12.15 37.71
CA ASP A 638 13.44 -12.86 38.56
C ASP A 638 14.18 -13.92 37.75
N GLU A 639 15.51 -13.92 37.84
CA GLU A 639 16.43 -14.80 37.13
C GLU A 639 16.20 -14.80 35.61
N PHE A 640 15.87 -13.64 35.05
CA PHE A 640 15.64 -13.47 33.63
C PHE A 640 16.97 -13.60 32.87
N PRO A 641 17.13 -14.62 32.00
CA PRO A 641 18.37 -14.80 31.27
C PRO A 641 18.51 -13.73 30.18
N ILE A 642 19.69 -13.14 30.11
CA ILE A 642 20.12 -12.21 29.07
C ILE A 642 21.29 -12.89 28.35
N PRO A 643 21.06 -13.50 27.18
CA PRO A 643 22.13 -14.15 26.44
C PRO A 643 23.09 -13.10 25.88
N LEU A 644 24.37 -13.33 26.12
CA LEU A 644 25.50 -12.62 25.50
C LEU A 644 26.16 -13.56 24.47
N PRO A 645 27.01 -13.07 23.55
CA PRO A 645 27.62 -13.90 22.51
C PRO A 645 28.23 -15.21 23.05
N GLU A 646 28.96 -15.14 24.17
CA GLU A 646 29.63 -16.31 24.76
C GLU A 646 29.05 -16.77 26.11
N ASP A 647 28.16 -15.98 26.74
CA ASP A 647 27.72 -16.19 28.12
C ASP A 647 26.21 -15.91 28.33
N THR A 648 25.72 -16.06 29.57
CA THR A 648 24.35 -15.66 29.93
C THR A 648 24.34 -15.02 31.31
N VAL A 649 23.93 -13.74 31.33
CA VAL A 649 23.73 -12.98 32.56
C VAL A 649 22.31 -13.22 33.06
N LEU A 650 22.14 -13.51 34.35
CA LEU A 650 20.82 -13.60 34.96
C LEU A 650 20.47 -12.27 35.62
N ALA A 651 19.32 -11.72 35.28
CA ALA A 651 18.86 -10.43 35.78
C ALA A 651 17.60 -10.56 36.65
N ASN A 652 17.60 -9.89 37.80
CA ASN A 652 16.39 -9.63 38.58
C ASN A 652 16.09 -8.13 38.44
N LEU A 653 14.86 -7.75 38.11
CA LEU A 653 14.47 -6.35 37.95
C LEU A 653 13.14 -6.10 38.64
N SER A 654 13.02 -4.96 39.30
CA SER A 654 11.75 -4.35 39.69
C SER A 654 11.80 -2.86 39.37
N VAL A 655 11.02 -2.45 38.38
CA VAL A 655 11.00 -1.07 37.88
C VAL A 655 9.57 -0.54 37.81
N LEU A 656 9.39 0.67 38.33
CA LEU A 656 8.19 1.48 38.19
C LEU A 656 8.56 2.74 37.42
N GLY A 657 7.76 3.15 36.44
CA GLY A 657 8.07 4.38 35.72
C GLY A 657 6.89 5.02 35.02
N SER A 658 7.15 6.21 34.47
CA SER A 658 6.27 6.90 33.54
C SER A 658 7.02 7.23 32.25
N PHE A 659 6.38 7.07 31.10
CA PHE A 659 6.94 7.33 29.78
C PHE A 659 5.93 8.06 28.90
N SER A 660 6.31 9.23 28.35
CA SER A 660 5.50 9.93 27.33
C SER A 660 6.26 10.14 26.02
N SER A 661 7.57 10.34 26.10
CA SER A 661 8.49 10.41 24.96
C SER A 661 9.91 10.11 25.43
N LEU A 662 10.85 9.99 24.50
CA LEU A 662 12.29 9.82 24.81
C LEU A 662 12.87 10.98 25.64
N ASP A 663 12.29 12.17 25.57
CA ASP A 663 12.71 13.34 26.35
C ASP A 663 11.90 13.52 27.65
N LYS A 664 10.93 12.64 27.91
CA LYS A 664 10.02 12.72 29.06
C LYS A 664 9.71 11.33 29.60
N TYR A 665 10.68 10.80 30.35
CA TYR A 665 10.54 9.56 31.11
C TYR A 665 11.06 9.71 32.54
N HIS A 666 10.54 8.89 33.44
CA HIS A 666 11.02 8.75 34.80
C HIS A 666 10.95 7.28 35.19
N LEU A 667 12.08 6.65 35.46
CA LEU A 667 12.15 5.27 35.91
C LEU A 667 12.71 5.23 37.33
N ARG A 668 12.06 4.45 38.18
CA ARG A 668 12.51 4.09 39.51
C ARG A 668 12.69 2.58 39.53
N VAL A 669 13.93 2.16 39.46
CA VAL A 669 14.33 0.77 39.62
C VAL A 669 14.54 0.52 41.11
N ASP A 670 13.59 -0.18 41.72
CA ASP A 670 13.63 -0.51 43.15
C ASP A 670 14.71 -1.55 43.43
N ARG A 671 14.98 -2.44 42.46
CA ARG A 671 16.09 -3.39 42.48
C ARG A 671 16.47 -3.82 41.06
N ILE A 672 17.75 -3.82 40.75
CA ILE A 672 18.36 -4.57 39.65
C ILE A 672 19.46 -5.43 40.25
N GLN A 673 19.50 -6.72 39.91
CA GLN A 673 20.58 -7.62 40.28
C GLN A 673 21.03 -8.35 39.03
N LEU A 674 22.31 -8.30 38.74
CA LEU A 674 22.96 -9.03 37.67
C LEU A 674 23.82 -10.13 38.29
N SER A 675 23.70 -11.33 37.76
CA SER A 675 24.40 -12.53 38.19
C SER A 675 25.05 -13.21 36.98
N ASN A 676 26.16 -13.92 37.19
CA ASN A 676 26.97 -14.54 36.12
C ASN A 676 27.53 -13.53 35.11
N LEU A 677 28.11 -12.43 35.59
CA LEU A 677 28.77 -11.46 34.72
C LEU A 677 30.08 -12.05 34.13
N PRO A 678 30.25 -12.09 32.80
CA PRO A 678 31.45 -12.61 32.12
C PRO A 678 32.72 -11.91 32.55
N ASP A 679 33.84 -12.64 32.61
CA ASP A 679 35.21 -12.11 32.80
C ASP A 679 35.41 -11.12 33.97
N SER A 680 34.46 -11.06 34.90
CA SER A 680 34.49 -10.09 35.98
C SER A 680 34.90 -10.78 37.28
N ARG A 681 35.71 -10.10 38.09
CA ARG A 681 35.85 -10.44 39.52
C ARG A 681 34.52 -10.21 40.28
N PHE A 682 33.43 -9.83 39.62
CA PHE A 682 32.16 -9.45 40.21
C PHE A 682 31.05 -10.39 39.73
N HIS A 683 30.93 -11.54 40.37
CA HIS A 683 29.93 -12.54 39.97
C HIS A 683 28.49 -12.02 40.07
N ASN A 684 28.23 -11.13 41.02
CA ASN A 684 26.91 -10.65 41.38
C ASN A 684 26.95 -9.16 41.73
N VAL A 685 26.14 -8.35 41.08
CA VAL A 685 26.00 -6.91 41.36
C VAL A 685 24.53 -6.60 41.56
N ALA A 686 24.17 -5.95 42.67
CA ALA A 686 22.80 -5.53 42.95
C ALA A 686 22.74 -4.05 43.33
N THR A 687 21.75 -3.34 42.83
CA THR A 687 21.56 -1.92 43.11
C THR A 687 20.11 -1.47 42.91
N ALA A 688 19.77 -0.26 43.36
CA ALA A 688 18.57 0.47 42.99
C ALA A 688 19.01 1.69 42.17
N LEU A 689 18.20 2.17 41.24
CA LEU A 689 18.56 3.35 40.45
C LEU A 689 17.34 4.17 40.00
N ARG A 690 17.57 5.45 39.74
CA ARG A 690 16.58 6.38 39.19
C ARG A 690 17.09 6.93 37.86
N LEU A 691 16.27 6.85 36.83
CA LEU A 691 16.60 7.32 35.49
C LEU A 691 15.62 8.41 35.08
N LYS A 692 16.15 9.50 34.53
CA LYS A 692 15.41 10.55 33.82
C LYS A 692 16.27 11.01 32.63
N PRO A 693 15.71 11.66 31.61
CA PRO A 693 16.48 12.23 30.52
C PRO A 693 17.67 13.03 31.05
N GLY A 694 18.88 12.65 30.62
CA GLY A 694 20.14 13.29 31.01
C GLY A 694 20.63 13.01 32.43
N SER A 695 20.05 12.05 33.17
CA SER A 695 20.54 11.74 34.53
C SER A 695 20.24 10.31 35.00
N VAL A 696 21.26 9.68 35.59
CA VAL A 696 21.20 8.38 36.28
C VAL A 696 21.66 8.58 37.72
N VAL A 697 20.88 8.11 38.70
CA VAL A 697 21.24 8.18 40.12
C VAL A 697 21.12 6.80 40.76
N ILE A 698 22.20 6.31 41.37
CA ILE A 698 22.35 5.01 42.00
C ILE A 698 22.63 5.22 43.50
N PRO A 699 21.63 5.19 44.40
CA PRO A 699 21.79 5.49 45.84
C PRO A 699 22.55 4.43 46.68
N GLY A 700 23.22 3.47 46.06
CA GLY A 700 23.97 2.43 46.76
C GLY A 700 24.26 1.24 45.87
N LEU A 701 25.28 0.47 46.19
CA LEU A 701 25.75 -0.65 45.38
C LEU A 701 26.07 -1.84 46.27
N GLN A 702 25.59 -3.01 45.91
CA GLN A 702 25.91 -4.26 46.56
C GLN A 702 26.70 -5.12 45.59
N ILE A 703 27.91 -5.50 45.98
CA ILE A 703 28.80 -6.36 45.20
C ILE A 703 28.97 -7.67 45.94
N MET A 704 28.80 -8.78 45.25
CA MET A 704 28.97 -10.12 45.78
C MET A 704 30.05 -10.87 44.99
N ASN A 705 31.12 -11.25 45.68
CA ASN A 705 32.27 -11.95 45.10
C ASN A 705 32.68 -13.15 45.97
N GLU A 706 32.83 -14.33 45.35
CA GLU A 706 33.30 -15.57 46.01
C GLU A 706 32.66 -15.86 47.39
N GLY A 707 31.35 -15.58 47.54
CA GLY A 707 30.61 -15.79 48.79
C GLY A 707 30.72 -14.66 49.84
N ARG A 708 31.44 -13.58 49.54
CA ARG A 708 31.45 -12.34 50.35
C ARG A 708 30.51 -11.32 49.74
N THR A 709 29.71 -10.69 50.59
CA THR A 709 28.81 -9.59 50.22
C THR A 709 29.37 -8.28 50.76
N ARG A 710 29.60 -7.32 49.88
CA ARG A 710 29.99 -5.95 50.21
C ARG A 710 28.83 -5.03 49.87
N GLN A 711 28.42 -4.23 50.83
CA GLN A 711 27.36 -3.26 50.67
C GLN A 711 27.97 -1.86 50.81
N TYR A 712 27.87 -1.10 49.72
CA TYR A 712 28.31 0.28 49.63
C TYR A 712 27.09 1.20 49.72
N GLU A 713 27.10 2.07 50.70
CA GLU A 713 26.13 3.14 50.89
C GLU A 713 26.65 4.44 50.26
N GLY A 714 25.75 5.28 49.73
CA GLY A 714 26.10 6.58 49.17
C GLY A 714 25.35 6.86 47.87
N PHE A 715 26.01 7.42 46.85
CA PHE A 715 25.40 7.56 45.54
C PHE A 715 26.41 7.55 44.39
N VAL A 716 25.97 7.08 43.23
CA VAL A 716 26.58 7.35 41.93
C VAL A 716 25.60 8.19 41.14
N GLU A 717 25.96 9.41 40.77
CA GLU A 717 25.16 10.30 39.93
C GLU A 717 25.92 10.58 38.63
N LEU A 718 25.30 10.20 37.51
CA LEU A 718 25.77 10.56 36.18
C LEU A 718 24.76 11.56 35.60
N ILE A 719 25.23 12.75 35.24
CA ILE A 719 24.48 13.76 34.49
C ILE A 719 25.09 13.80 33.09
N TYR A 720 24.30 13.68 32.03
CA TYR A 720 24.83 13.61 30.66
C TYR A 720 23.96 14.41 29.68
N ASP A 721 24.54 14.79 28.55
CA ASP A 721 23.78 15.39 27.46
C ASP A 721 22.94 14.33 26.73
N HIS A 722 21.65 14.30 27.05
CA HIS A 722 20.69 13.39 26.42
C HIS A 722 20.55 13.60 24.91
N SER A 723 20.83 14.81 24.41
CA SER A 723 20.72 15.11 22.98
C SER A 723 21.83 14.45 22.17
N ALA A 724 23.06 14.38 22.71
CA ALA A 724 24.19 13.73 22.08
C ALA A 724 23.95 12.22 21.86
N ILE A 725 23.34 11.52 22.83
CA ILE A 725 22.99 10.10 22.70
C ILE A 725 22.00 9.86 21.55
N ARG A 726 21.06 10.79 21.30
CA ARG A 726 20.09 10.65 20.20
C ARG A 726 20.73 10.76 18.82
N SER A 727 21.79 11.56 18.69
CA SER A 727 22.53 11.72 17.44
C SER A 727 23.65 10.68 17.26
N GLY A 728 23.84 9.76 18.21
CA GLY A 728 24.99 8.85 18.22
C GLY A 728 26.34 9.55 18.46
N GLY A 729 26.30 10.73 19.10
CA GLY A 729 27.49 11.47 19.51
C GLY A 729 28.12 10.91 20.78
N GLU A 730 29.34 11.36 21.07
CA GLU A 730 30.08 10.97 22.28
C GLU A 730 29.38 11.50 23.55
N ILE A 731 29.45 10.73 24.63
CA ILE A 731 28.74 11.05 25.88
C ILE A 731 29.55 12.08 26.68
N ALA A 732 29.11 13.34 26.66
CA ALA A 732 29.55 14.37 27.58
C ALA A 732 28.70 14.38 28.87
N GLY A 733 29.32 14.56 30.04
CA GLY A 733 28.62 14.55 31.31
C GLY A 733 29.48 14.60 32.58
N ASP A 734 28.81 14.75 33.73
CA ASP A 734 29.39 14.75 35.06
C ASP A 734 29.09 13.42 35.77
N LEU A 735 30.12 12.72 36.26
CA LEU A 735 30.04 11.53 37.09
C LEU A 735 30.51 11.86 38.51
N ASN A 736 29.60 11.73 39.48
CA ASN A 736 29.87 11.86 40.90
C ASN A 736 29.65 10.52 41.60
N VAL A 737 30.70 9.96 42.19
CA VAL A 737 30.65 8.73 43.00
C VAL A 737 30.99 9.08 44.43
N THR A 738 30.16 8.65 45.36
CA THR A 738 30.44 8.63 46.80
C THR A 738 29.94 7.30 47.32
N LEU A 739 30.84 6.37 47.63
CA LEU A 739 30.50 5.02 48.08
C LEU A 739 31.29 4.68 49.34
N LYS A 740 30.60 4.24 50.39
CA LYS A 740 31.20 3.88 51.68
C LYS A 740 30.72 2.51 52.12
N ASN A 741 31.63 1.66 52.60
CA ASN A 741 31.28 0.40 53.25
C ASN A 741 31.60 0.49 54.74
N ASP A 742 30.57 0.57 55.58
CA ASP A 742 30.73 0.72 57.03
C ASP A 742 31.38 -0.49 57.71
N GLN A 743 31.28 -1.68 57.12
CA GLN A 743 31.87 -2.91 57.69
C GLN A 743 33.38 -2.99 57.44
N SER A 744 33.83 -2.63 56.24
CA SER A 744 35.26 -2.67 55.88
C SER A 744 36.00 -1.35 56.08
N GLY A 745 35.26 -0.25 56.26
CA GLY A 745 35.81 1.11 56.35
C GLY A 745 36.28 1.66 54.99
N GLU A 746 35.89 1.02 53.89
CA GLU A 746 36.19 1.52 52.54
C GLU A 746 35.39 2.78 52.24
N ASN A 747 36.02 3.71 51.52
CA ASN A 747 35.40 4.93 51.06
C ASN A 747 35.94 5.31 49.68
N TYR A 748 35.06 5.59 48.74
CA TYR A 748 35.38 5.95 47.36
C TYR A 748 34.69 7.26 47.03
N LEU A 749 35.47 8.25 46.63
CA LEU A 749 35.02 9.52 46.10
C LEU A 749 35.60 9.65 44.70
N LEU A 750 34.75 9.90 43.70
CA LEU A 750 35.18 10.23 42.34
C LEU A 750 34.29 11.37 41.84
N GLN A 751 34.92 12.41 41.30
CA GLN A 751 34.24 13.48 40.58
C GLN A 751 34.91 13.58 39.23
N LEU A 752 34.18 13.30 38.16
CA LEU A 752 34.72 13.27 36.81
C LEU A 752 33.78 14.06 35.89
N VAL A 753 34.34 14.93 35.08
CA VAL A 753 33.66 15.69 34.04
C VAL A 753 34.22 15.21 32.72
N ALA A 754 33.35 14.83 31.80
CA ALA A 754 33.72 14.43 30.46
C ALA A 754 33.04 15.34 29.43
N ASP A 755 33.81 15.77 28.44
CA ASP A 755 33.29 16.30 27.18
C ASP A 755 33.35 15.21 26.08
N GLU A 756 33.14 15.59 24.82
CA GLU A 756 33.17 14.65 23.69
C GLU A 756 34.49 13.84 23.64
N SER A 757 35.63 14.48 23.93
CA SER A 757 36.96 13.89 23.68
C SER A 757 37.85 13.71 24.91
N MET A 758 37.55 14.42 26.00
CA MET A 758 38.40 14.53 27.17
C MET A 758 37.60 14.32 28.45
N MET A 759 38.25 13.73 29.44
CA MET A 759 37.76 13.64 30.80
C MET A 759 38.76 14.27 31.76
N GLU A 760 38.25 14.93 32.79
CA GLU A 760 39.04 15.46 33.91
C GLU A 760 38.30 15.17 35.21
N GLY A 761 39.01 14.76 36.25
CA GLY A 761 38.39 14.42 37.51
C GLY A 761 39.36 14.25 38.65
N ARG A 762 38.80 14.08 39.85
CA ARG A 762 39.52 13.79 41.09
C ARG A 762 38.97 12.54 41.73
N TYR A 763 39.84 11.73 42.31
CA TYR A 763 39.45 10.55 43.07
C TYR A 763 40.11 10.53 44.44
N GLN A 764 39.42 9.93 45.39
CA GLN A 764 39.94 9.58 46.70
C GLN A 764 39.37 8.23 47.10
N ILE A 765 40.25 7.26 47.33
CA ILE A 765 39.94 5.90 47.72
C ILE A 765 40.61 5.64 49.06
N GLN A 766 39.85 5.24 50.07
CA GLN A 766 40.38 4.91 51.39
C GLN A 766 40.11 3.43 51.68
N ASN A 767 41.11 2.78 52.28
CA ASN A 767 41.05 1.38 52.71
C ASN A 767 40.75 0.34 51.61
N PHE A 768 41.19 0.57 50.37
CA PHE A 768 41.02 -0.38 49.26
C PHE A 768 41.74 -1.71 49.52
N PRO A 769 41.04 -2.86 49.55
CA PRO A 769 41.61 -4.14 49.91
C PRO A 769 42.30 -4.79 48.70
N VAL A 770 43.59 -4.52 48.56
CA VAL A 770 44.45 -4.96 47.45
C VAL A 770 44.35 -6.47 47.22
N GLY A 771 44.22 -7.26 48.29
CA GLY A 771 44.21 -8.72 48.22
C GLY A 771 43.00 -9.35 47.55
N GLU A 772 41.88 -8.62 47.54
CA GLU A 772 40.66 -9.09 46.90
C GLU A 772 40.63 -8.69 45.41
N TYR A 773 41.18 -7.52 45.08
CA TYR A 773 41.01 -6.91 43.76
C TYR A 773 42.24 -6.92 42.85
N LEU A 774 43.46 -6.99 43.39
CA LEU A 774 44.70 -6.95 42.61
C LEU A 774 45.39 -8.32 42.61
N SER A 775 45.92 -8.76 43.76
CA SER A 775 46.63 -10.05 43.87
C SER A 775 46.34 -10.74 45.19
N ARG A 776 46.01 -12.04 45.14
CA ARG A 776 45.80 -12.87 46.34
C ARG A 776 47.05 -12.97 47.24
N GLU A 777 48.24 -12.68 46.70
CA GLU A 777 49.49 -12.65 47.46
C GLU A 777 49.66 -11.34 48.24
N LEU A 778 48.99 -10.24 47.87
CA LEU A 778 49.10 -8.95 48.54
C LEU A 778 47.90 -8.73 49.48
N GLY A 779 48.05 -8.99 50.77
CA GLY A 779 47.05 -8.65 51.78
C GLY A 779 47.15 -7.21 52.28
N GLY A 780 46.05 -6.65 52.78
CA GLY A 780 46.02 -5.32 53.40
C GLY A 780 45.24 -4.30 52.57
N ASN A 781 45.25 -3.05 53.05
CA ASN A 781 44.44 -1.96 52.51
C ASN A 781 45.32 -0.80 52.04
N VAL A 782 45.10 -0.31 50.83
CA VAL A 782 45.75 0.89 50.26
C VAL A 782 44.78 2.07 50.26
N SER A 783 45.27 3.26 50.51
CA SER A 783 44.52 4.50 50.26
C SER A 783 45.19 5.24 49.10
N LEU A 784 44.39 5.79 48.20
CA LEU A 784 44.82 6.49 46.99
C LEU A 784 44.10 7.83 46.93
N GLU A 785 44.78 8.89 46.49
CA GLU A 785 44.12 10.15 46.14
C GLU A 785 44.82 10.78 44.95
N GLY A 786 44.06 11.43 44.06
CA GLY A 786 44.63 11.95 42.83
C GLY A 786 43.62 12.51 41.84
N GLN A 787 44.03 12.54 40.59
CA GLN A 787 43.30 13.07 39.45
C GLN A 787 43.33 12.13 38.25
N ILE A 788 42.28 12.20 37.44
CA ILE A 788 42.15 11.51 36.16
C ILE A 788 42.04 12.60 35.09
N ALA A 789 42.77 12.47 33.99
CA ALA A 789 42.75 13.37 32.85
C ALA A 789 42.85 12.57 31.53
N GLY A 790 42.77 13.24 30.37
CA GLY A 790 43.00 12.63 29.06
C GLY A 790 41.73 12.15 28.36
N SER A 791 41.87 11.31 27.34
CA SER A 791 40.73 10.77 26.58
C SER A 791 40.25 9.45 27.17
N PHE A 792 39.02 9.01 26.85
CA PHE A 792 38.53 7.68 27.27
C PHE A 792 39.42 6.53 26.78
N GLU A 793 40.04 6.66 25.61
CA GLU A 793 40.97 5.66 25.06
C GLU A 793 42.36 5.72 25.71
N LYS A 794 42.77 6.90 26.18
CA LYS A 794 44.09 7.15 26.77
C LYS A 794 43.95 7.95 28.07
N PRO A 795 43.48 7.30 29.15
CA PRO A 795 43.39 7.93 30.46
C PRO A 795 44.77 8.20 31.02
N GLU A 796 44.92 9.35 31.67
CA GLU A 796 46.06 9.72 32.50
C GLU A 796 45.58 9.74 33.96
N ILE A 797 46.15 8.90 34.82
CA ILE A 797 45.79 8.80 36.24
C ILE A 797 47.01 9.14 37.06
N SER A 798 46.94 10.15 37.91
CA SER A 798 48.07 10.54 38.77
C SER A 798 47.62 10.83 40.18
N GLY A 799 48.46 10.54 41.17
CA GLY A 799 48.10 10.72 42.58
C GLY A 799 49.15 10.23 43.54
N SER A 800 48.76 10.07 44.79
CA SER A 800 49.56 9.47 45.85
C SER A 800 48.87 8.21 46.38
N PHE A 801 49.67 7.31 46.95
CA PHE A 801 49.17 6.12 47.62
C PHE A 801 49.84 5.90 48.97
N THR A 802 49.12 5.23 49.87
CA THR A 802 49.63 4.80 51.17
C THR A 802 49.14 3.40 51.48
N PHE A 803 50.07 2.51 51.78
CA PHE A 803 49.86 1.11 52.13
C PHE A 803 50.44 0.84 53.53
N PRO A 804 49.76 1.29 54.59
CA PRO A 804 50.37 1.38 55.93
C PRO A 804 50.45 0.04 56.67
N ARG A 805 49.66 -0.96 56.25
CA ARG A 805 49.58 -2.29 56.89
C ARG A 805 49.36 -3.39 55.85
N GLY A 806 50.27 -3.44 54.89
CA GLY A 806 50.29 -4.48 53.88
C GLY A 806 50.89 -5.79 54.36
N ARG A 807 50.63 -6.86 53.60
CA ARG A 807 51.36 -8.11 53.68
C ARG A 807 51.60 -8.64 52.28
N PHE A 808 52.84 -9.01 51.97
CA PHE A 808 53.10 -9.84 50.80
C PHE A 808 53.30 -11.27 51.29
N ARG A 809 52.42 -12.17 50.87
CA ARG A 809 52.26 -13.54 51.39
C ARG A 809 52.05 -13.54 52.90
N ARG A 810 53.12 -13.82 53.67
CA ARG A 810 53.09 -13.85 55.15
C ARG A 810 53.81 -12.67 55.79
N SER A 811 54.52 -11.87 55.01
CA SER A 811 55.48 -10.90 55.50
C SER A 811 54.91 -9.50 55.45
N PRO A 812 55.09 -8.68 56.51
CA PRO A 812 54.57 -7.32 56.54
C PRO A 812 55.25 -6.48 55.47
N VAL A 813 54.46 -5.64 54.81
CA VAL A 813 54.97 -4.64 53.86
C VAL A 813 54.30 -3.29 54.14
N THR A 814 55.09 -2.23 54.12
CA THR A 814 54.58 -0.86 54.10
C THR A 814 55.11 -0.15 52.87
N ALA A 815 54.28 0.70 52.26
CA ALA A 815 54.69 1.49 51.10
C ALA A 815 53.90 2.80 51.04
N GLN A 816 54.52 3.87 50.56
CA GLN A 816 53.87 5.12 50.19
C GLN A 816 54.65 5.78 49.05
N GLY A 817 53.98 6.52 48.20
CA GLY A 817 54.63 7.22 47.09
C GLY A 817 53.62 7.94 46.22
N ASP A 818 54.15 8.64 45.22
CA ASP A 818 53.37 9.27 44.17
C ASP A 818 53.37 8.36 42.94
N PHE A 819 52.31 8.39 42.14
CA PHE A 819 52.24 7.64 40.89
C PHE A 819 51.62 8.48 39.78
N ALA A 820 52.00 8.16 38.53
CA ALA A 820 51.38 8.64 37.32
C ALA A 820 51.31 7.47 36.33
N TYR A 821 50.15 7.24 35.75
CA TYR A 821 49.85 6.17 34.83
C TYR A 821 49.23 6.77 33.58
N ASP A 822 49.73 6.40 32.41
CA ASP A 822 49.15 6.75 31.12
C ASP A 822 49.21 5.55 30.16
N SER A 823 48.80 5.77 28.89
CA SER A 823 48.84 4.72 27.86
C SER A 823 50.24 4.20 27.51
N VAL A 824 51.29 4.87 27.95
CA VAL A 824 52.70 4.59 27.62
C VAL A 824 53.46 4.03 28.82
N SER A 825 53.20 4.53 30.03
CA SER A 825 54.04 4.29 31.20
C SER A 825 53.26 4.28 32.53
N LEU A 826 53.83 3.56 33.51
CA LEU A 826 53.50 3.69 34.94
C LEU A 826 54.74 4.21 35.66
N LEU A 827 54.69 5.45 36.10
CA LEU A 827 55.70 6.11 36.90
C LEU A 827 55.30 6.07 38.38
N VAL A 828 56.23 5.72 39.25
CA VAL A 828 56.13 5.81 40.70
C VAL A 828 57.28 6.67 41.19
N ARG A 829 57.02 7.69 41.99
CA ARG A 829 58.04 8.60 42.53
C ARG A 829 57.99 8.64 44.04
N ASN A 830 59.13 9.00 44.64
CA ASN A 830 59.26 9.14 46.09
C ASN A 830 58.76 7.89 46.85
N LEU A 831 58.98 6.70 46.28
CA LEU A 831 58.56 5.45 46.89
C LEU A 831 59.34 5.23 48.18
N ASN A 832 58.63 5.11 49.28
CA ASN A 832 59.15 4.83 50.60
C ASN A 832 58.44 3.60 51.17
N GLY A 833 59.16 2.67 51.77
CA GLY A 833 58.53 1.45 52.27
C GLY A 833 59.45 0.57 53.09
N GLU A 834 58.88 -0.49 53.64
CA GLU A 834 59.62 -1.50 54.38
C GLU A 834 59.07 -2.89 54.06
N PHE A 835 59.96 -3.84 53.77
CA PHE A 835 59.65 -5.25 53.56
C PHE A 835 60.76 -6.13 54.14
N GLU A 836 60.44 -7.00 55.10
CA GLU A 836 61.41 -7.93 55.72
C GLU A 836 62.76 -7.31 56.14
N GLY A 837 62.74 -6.09 56.71
CA GLY A 837 63.97 -5.39 57.13
C GLY A 837 64.71 -4.67 56.00
N ILE A 838 64.17 -4.68 54.78
CA ILE A 838 64.59 -3.85 53.66
C ILE A 838 63.76 -2.57 53.68
N VAL A 839 64.39 -1.44 53.98
CA VAL A 839 63.78 -0.12 53.94
C VAL A 839 64.10 0.54 52.61
N VAL A 840 63.08 0.87 51.85
CA VAL A 840 63.17 1.63 50.61
C VAL A 840 62.96 3.11 50.94
N ASP A 841 63.88 3.97 50.49
CA ASP A 841 63.84 5.41 50.71
C ASP A 841 64.04 6.16 49.39
N ASN A 842 63.01 6.91 49.00
CA ASN A 842 62.98 7.76 47.81
C ASN A 842 63.37 7.03 46.51
N ILE A 843 62.68 5.93 46.18
CA ILE A 843 62.81 5.26 44.88
C ILE A 843 61.89 5.91 43.84
N ASP A 844 62.45 6.24 42.69
CA ASP A 844 61.71 6.56 41.47
C ASP A 844 61.76 5.35 40.54
N ALA A 845 60.61 4.91 40.02
CA ALA A 845 60.51 3.78 39.12
C ALA A 845 59.56 4.08 37.96
N GLU A 846 59.93 3.71 36.75
CA GLU A 846 59.10 3.87 35.54
C GLU A 846 58.99 2.54 34.80
N LEU A 847 57.76 2.08 34.59
CA LEU A 847 57.44 0.92 33.76
C LEU A 847 56.86 1.38 32.43
N VAL A 848 57.62 1.29 31.35
CA VAL A 848 57.15 1.51 29.98
C VAL A 848 56.34 0.30 29.52
N LEU A 849 55.04 0.47 29.30
CA LEU A 849 54.09 -0.62 29.05
C LEU A 849 54.29 -1.28 27.69
N ALA A 850 54.68 -0.52 26.67
CA ALA A 850 54.88 -1.06 25.33
C ALA A 850 56.01 -2.10 25.29
N SER A 851 57.11 -1.86 26.00
CA SER A 851 58.30 -2.74 26.03
C SER A 851 58.40 -3.58 27.32
N TYR A 852 57.48 -3.37 28.26
CA TYR A 852 57.57 -3.85 29.65
C TYR A 852 58.97 -3.58 30.24
N SER A 853 59.45 -2.34 30.06
CA SER A 853 60.75 -1.89 30.55
C SER A 853 60.59 -1.15 31.86
N LEU A 854 61.08 -1.72 32.96
CA LEU A 854 61.13 -1.13 34.29
C LEU A 854 62.49 -0.48 34.53
N THR A 855 62.50 0.82 34.75
CA THR A 855 63.64 1.54 35.33
C THR A 855 63.35 1.84 36.80
N ALA A 856 64.34 1.75 37.68
CA ALA A 856 64.18 2.04 39.09
C ALA A 856 65.49 2.60 39.66
N ASP A 857 65.43 3.78 40.26
CA ASP A 857 66.57 4.52 40.81
C ASP A 857 66.24 4.99 42.24
N GLY A 858 67.13 4.78 43.21
CA GLY A 858 66.95 5.32 44.56
C GLY A 858 67.76 4.59 45.64
N ASN A 859 67.34 4.73 46.90
CA ASN A 859 68.11 4.19 48.04
C ASN A 859 67.37 3.02 48.73
N ILE A 860 68.13 1.99 49.06
CA ILE A 860 67.68 0.85 49.82
C ILE A 860 68.59 0.70 51.04
N ARG A 861 68.01 0.65 52.24
CA ARG A 861 68.73 0.37 53.47
C ARG A 861 68.32 -1.00 53.97
N ILE A 862 69.30 -1.89 54.10
CA ILE A 862 69.09 -3.23 54.62
C ILE A 862 69.47 -3.21 56.09
N THR A 863 68.49 -3.44 56.97
CA THR A 863 68.72 -3.63 58.40
C THR A 863 68.86 -5.12 58.68
N ASP A 864 70.11 -5.59 58.74
CA ASP A 864 70.40 -6.99 59.05
C ASP A 864 70.38 -7.25 60.56
N TRP A 865 70.19 -8.51 60.96
CA TRP A 865 70.20 -8.96 62.36
C TRP A 865 71.56 -8.82 63.04
N ILE A 866 72.62 -8.46 62.30
CA ILE A 866 74.01 -8.35 62.75
C ILE A 866 74.44 -6.90 63.10
N GLN A 867 73.53 -5.93 63.15
CA GLN A 867 73.75 -4.52 63.56
C GLN A 867 74.53 -3.61 62.59
N ASP A 868 74.98 -4.08 61.43
CA ASP A 868 75.56 -3.21 60.40
C ASP A 868 74.46 -2.67 59.47
N ILE A 869 74.30 -1.35 59.43
CA ILE A 869 73.42 -0.68 58.48
C ILE A 869 74.18 -0.55 57.16
N THR A 870 73.64 -1.18 56.11
CA THR A 870 74.15 -1.03 54.76
C THR A 870 73.16 -0.20 53.94
N SER A 871 73.60 0.95 53.45
CA SER A 871 72.85 1.78 52.51
C SER A 871 73.31 1.45 51.08
N VAL A 872 72.38 1.12 50.21
CA VAL A 872 72.61 0.74 48.82
C VAL A 872 71.91 1.77 47.94
N GLU A 873 72.68 2.54 47.16
CA GLU A 873 72.12 3.31 46.05
C GLU A 873 71.95 2.35 44.87
N LEU A 874 70.74 2.24 44.35
CA LEU A 874 70.31 1.29 43.34
C LEU A 874 69.93 2.05 42.06
N SER A 875 70.40 1.57 40.91
CA SER A 875 69.91 1.93 39.57
C SER A 875 69.71 0.66 38.76
N VAL A 876 68.46 0.34 38.42
CA VAL A 876 68.09 -0.89 37.70
C VAL A 876 67.30 -0.54 36.45
N ILE A 877 67.61 -1.22 35.36
CA ILE A 877 66.86 -1.21 34.11
C ILE A 877 66.57 -2.67 33.75
N VAL A 878 65.31 -3.07 33.71
CA VAL A 878 64.85 -4.40 33.29
C VAL A 878 63.92 -4.23 32.10
N THR A 879 64.24 -4.81 30.95
CA THR A 879 63.34 -4.89 29.80
C THR A 879 62.89 -6.33 29.67
N LEU A 880 61.58 -6.59 29.66
CA LEU A 880 61.03 -7.95 29.61
C LEU A 880 60.61 -8.38 28.18
N GLY A 881 60.40 -7.40 27.29
CA GLY A 881 59.99 -7.60 25.90
C GLY A 881 58.47 -7.59 25.69
N GLU A 882 58.03 -7.28 24.47
CA GLU A 882 56.60 -7.08 24.13
C GLU A 882 55.73 -8.32 24.39
N LYS A 883 56.32 -9.52 24.31
CA LYS A 883 55.63 -10.81 24.50
C LYS A 883 55.57 -11.28 25.96
N TRP A 884 56.12 -10.51 26.89
CA TRP A 884 56.11 -10.90 28.30
C TRP A 884 54.71 -11.21 28.87
N PRO A 885 53.61 -10.51 28.52
CA PRO A 885 52.27 -10.81 29.03
C PRO A 885 51.77 -12.23 28.70
N GLU A 886 52.18 -12.78 27.56
CA GLU A 886 51.76 -14.11 27.10
C GLU A 886 52.45 -15.24 27.89
N HIS A 887 53.68 -14.99 28.33
CA HIS A 887 54.52 -16.02 28.95
C HIS A 887 54.66 -15.84 30.47
N GLN A 888 54.56 -14.60 30.96
CA GLN A 888 54.74 -14.19 32.37
C GLN A 888 56.02 -14.78 32.99
N ARG A 889 57.11 -14.86 32.21
CA ARG A 889 58.37 -15.52 32.60
C ARG A 889 59.56 -14.62 32.30
N LEU A 890 60.56 -14.64 33.19
CA LEU A 890 61.86 -13.96 33.01
C LEU A 890 62.77 -14.68 31.99
N VAL A 891 62.47 -15.94 31.70
CA VAL A 891 63.17 -16.75 30.71
C VAL A 891 62.55 -16.47 29.35
N ASN A 892 62.93 -15.33 28.76
CA ASN A 892 62.54 -14.92 27.41
C ASN A 892 63.76 -14.28 26.73
N ALA A 893 64.01 -14.60 25.46
CA ALA A 893 65.11 -14.03 24.67
C ALA A 893 65.14 -12.49 24.67
N ASP A 894 63.98 -11.85 24.88
CA ASP A 894 63.83 -10.39 24.90
C ASP A 894 64.13 -9.76 26.27
N THR A 895 64.46 -10.56 27.29
CA THR A 895 64.75 -10.06 28.63
C THR A 895 66.19 -9.53 28.74
N ASP A 896 66.39 -8.25 29.08
CA ASP A 896 67.70 -7.62 29.41
C ASP A 896 67.57 -6.90 30.75
N LEU A 897 68.42 -7.24 31.71
CA LEU A 897 68.51 -6.60 33.02
C LEU A 897 69.88 -5.94 33.14
N ARG A 898 69.92 -4.73 33.68
CA ARG A 898 71.14 -4.01 34.04
C ARG A 898 70.92 -3.42 35.42
N ALA A 899 71.81 -3.73 36.35
CA ALA A 899 71.77 -3.17 37.69
C ALA A 899 73.12 -2.58 38.04
N LEU A 900 73.12 -1.35 38.55
CA LEU A 900 74.26 -0.66 39.13
C LEU A 900 73.93 -0.38 40.59
N LEU A 901 74.80 -0.83 41.49
CA LEU A 901 74.62 -0.76 42.93
C LEU A 901 75.83 -0.08 43.56
N PHE A 902 75.63 0.96 44.36
CA PHE A 902 76.66 1.52 45.23
C PHE A 902 76.36 1.13 46.66
N VAL A 903 77.08 0.13 47.16
CA VAL A 903 76.91 -0.41 48.51
C VAL A 903 77.82 0.36 49.45
N ARG A 904 77.23 1.19 50.31
CA ARG A 904 77.94 1.93 51.34
C ARG A 904 77.74 1.26 52.70
N ASN A 905 78.84 0.80 53.28
CA ASN A 905 78.88 0.31 54.65
C ASN A 905 79.01 1.53 55.58
N GLU A 906 77.95 1.84 56.35
CA GLU A 906 77.94 3.03 57.21
C GLU A 906 78.98 2.96 58.33
N THR A 907 79.24 1.75 58.85
CA THR A 907 80.19 1.50 59.94
C THR A 907 81.64 1.72 59.51
N GLN A 908 81.99 1.38 58.26
CA GLN A 908 83.35 1.49 57.71
C GLN A 908 83.57 2.74 56.84
N GLY A 909 82.50 3.45 56.45
CA GLY A 909 82.56 4.60 55.55
C GLY A 909 83.01 4.26 54.12
N ARG A 910 83.05 2.97 53.75
CA ARG A 910 83.47 2.48 52.43
C ARG A 910 82.27 2.35 51.50
N THR A 911 82.42 2.78 50.25
CA THR A 911 81.44 2.57 49.17
C THR A 911 82.06 1.68 48.11
N ASP A 912 81.41 0.56 47.79
CA ASP A 912 81.82 -0.36 46.74
C ASP A 912 80.77 -0.36 45.62
N GLN A 913 81.22 -0.40 44.36
CA GLN A 913 80.34 -0.42 43.18
C GLN A 913 80.20 -1.84 42.64
N TYR A 914 78.96 -2.27 42.39
CA TYR A 914 78.61 -3.54 41.77
C TYR A 914 77.79 -3.31 40.51
N THR A 915 78.13 -4.03 39.44
CA THR A 915 77.40 -3.99 38.16
C THR A 915 76.95 -5.38 37.80
N PHE A 916 75.67 -5.56 37.48
CA PHE A 916 75.09 -6.83 37.04
C PHE A 916 74.38 -6.66 35.69
N ARG A 917 74.44 -7.69 34.86
CA ARG A 917 73.74 -7.78 33.59
C ARG A 917 73.05 -9.13 33.44
N GLY A 918 71.73 -9.11 33.42
CA GLY A 918 70.89 -10.26 33.09
C GLY A 918 70.51 -10.29 31.62
N ARG A 919 70.50 -11.46 30.98
CA ARG A 919 70.00 -11.66 29.62
C ARG A 919 69.26 -12.99 29.53
N GLY A 920 68.07 -12.97 28.94
CA GLY A 920 67.39 -14.20 28.57
C GLY A 920 67.88 -14.74 27.23
N THR A 921 68.00 -16.06 27.11
CA THR A 921 68.51 -16.75 25.93
C THR A 921 67.47 -17.70 25.32
N GLY A 922 66.19 -17.49 25.62
CA GLY A 922 65.09 -18.37 25.24
C GLY A 922 64.86 -19.52 26.23
N GLU A 923 65.90 -20.28 26.59
CA GLU A 923 65.78 -21.42 27.52
C GLU A 923 66.28 -21.11 28.94
N ARG A 924 67.08 -20.05 29.09
CA ARG A 924 67.68 -19.64 30.36
C ARG A 924 67.67 -18.13 30.52
N PHE A 925 67.71 -17.68 31.77
CA PHE A 925 68.01 -16.32 32.17
C PHE A 925 69.38 -16.33 32.87
N VAL A 926 70.34 -15.60 32.30
CA VAL A 926 71.73 -15.58 32.78
C VAL A 926 72.06 -14.19 33.31
N VAL A 927 72.51 -14.09 34.56
CA VAL A 927 72.95 -12.86 35.22
C VAL A 927 74.45 -12.96 35.50
N ASP A 928 75.24 -12.10 34.88
CA ASP A 928 76.67 -11.98 35.15
C ASP A 928 76.98 -10.62 35.75
N GLY A 929 77.94 -10.52 36.66
CA GLY A 929 78.33 -9.24 37.23
C GLY A 929 79.17 -9.36 38.50
N GLY A 930 79.03 -8.36 39.36
CA GLY A 930 79.69 -8.30 40.67
C GLY A 930 80.44 -7.00 40.88
N LYS A 931 81.40 -7.01 41.81
CA LYS A 931 82.19 -5.83 42.14
C LYS A 931 83.08 -5.46 40.95
N GLU A 932 83.00 -4.21 40.49
CA GLU A 932 83.62 -3.77 39.24
C GLU A 932 83.17 -4.55 37.98
N GLY A 933 82.03 -5.27 38.06
CA GLY A 933 81.44 -6.02 36.95
C GLY A 933 81.87 -7.48 36.82
N THR A 934 82.60 -8.02 37.78
CA THR A 934 83.06 -9.43 37.81
C THR A 934 82.84 -10.06 39.18
N GLY A 935 82.83 -11.40 39.25
CA GLY A 935 82.76 -12.12 40.52
C GLY A 935 81.44 -12.84 40.81
N PHE A 936 80.43 -12.72 39.94
CA PHE A 936 79.13 -13.37 40.06
C PHE A 936 78.61 -13.84 38.69
N SER A 937 78.11 -15.07 38.62
CA SER A 937 77.32 -15.59 37.51
C SER A 937 76.16 -16.40 38.07
N LEU A 938 74.97 -16.28 37.47
CA LEU A 938 73.80 -17.07 37.79
C LEU A 938 73.08 -17.43 36.49
N SER A 939 72.72 -18.69 36.30
CA SER A 939 71.95 -19.17 35.16
C SER A 939 70.72 -19.88 35.71
N SER A 940 69.52 -19.53 35.24
CA SER A 940 68.27 -20.17 35.65
C SER A 940 67.41 -20.56 34.45
N ASN A 941 66.73 -21.70 34.50
CA ASN A 941 65.84 -22.18 33.44
C ASN A 941 64.36 -21.99 33.77
N GLU A 942 63.47 -22.34 32.84
CA GLU A 942 62.02 -22.16 33.00
C GLU A 942 61.39 -22.96 34.16
N VAL A 943 61.99 -24.08 34.55
CA VAL A 943 61.50 -24.92 35.67
C VAL A 943 62.02 -24.44 37.03
N GLY A 944 62.74 -23.31 37.05
CA GLY A 944 63.25 -22.69 38.27
C GLY A 944 64.54 -23.33 38.78
N GLU A 945 65.15 -24.27 38.04
CA GLU A 945 66.49 -24.74 38.35
C GLU A 945 67.48 -23.60 38.06
N PHE A 946 68.48 -23.45 38.92
CA PHE A 946 69.53 -22.47 38.73
C PHE A 946 70.89 -22.98 39.19
N ASP A 947 71.93 -22.49 38.55
CA ASP A 947 73.33 -22.63 38.94
C ASP A 947 73.90 -21.24 39.20
N PHE A 948 74.79 -21.11 40.17
CA PHE A 948 75.45 -19.84 40.48
C PHE A 948 76.91 -20.04 40.89
N ASP A 949 77.74 -19.09 40.50
CA ASP A 949 79.15 -18.99 40.83
C ASP A 949 79.45 -17.61 41.40
N ILE A 950 80.01 -17.56 42.61
CA ILE A 950 80.54 -16.38 43.29
C ILE A 950 82.05 -16.57 43.42
N TYR A 951 82.83 -15.62 42.94
CA TYR A 951 84.30 -15.65 42.98
C TYR A 951 84.86 -14.25 43.27
N ASP A 952 86.18 -14.11 43.32
CA ASP A 952 86.86 -12.82 43.55
C ASP A 952 86.28 -11.73 42.63
N PRO A 953 85.89 -10.52 43.13
CA PRO A 953 86.30 -9.87 44.38
C PRO A 953 85.33 -9.99 45.57
N PHE A 954 84.39 -10.95 45.54
CA PHE A 954 83.49 -11.15 46.67
C PHE A 954 84.23 -11.74 47.88
N PRO A 955 83.84 -11.37 49.10
CA PRO A 955 84.46 -11.89 50.33
C PRO A 955 84.15 -13.37 50.58
N ILE A 956 83.22 -13.96 49.82
CA ILE A 956 82.81 -15.37 49.88
C ILE A 956 82.91 -15.89 48.45
N GLN A 957 83.56 -17.05 48.27
CA GLN A 957 83.54 -17.75 46.99
C GLN A 957 82.65 -18.98 47.14
N ALA A 958 81.66 -19.12 46.27
CA ALA A 958 80.68 -20.18 46.37
C ALA A 958 80.27 -20.65 44.98
N GLN A 959 80.17 -21.96 44.80
CA GLN A 959 79.51 -22.53 43.64
C GLN A 959 78.38 -23.42 44.13
N GLY A 960 77.21 -23.24 43.55
CA GLY A 960 76.05 -24.04 43.91
C GLY A 960 75.01 -24.12 42.83
N TYR A 961 74.02 -24.95 43.10
CA TYR A 961 72.86 -25.11 42.27
C TYR A 961 71.63 -25.22 43.16
N GLY A 962 70.47 -24.92 42.61
CA GLY A 962 69.24 -24.93 43.35
C GLY A 962 68.02 -24.99 42.47
N VAL A 963 66.86 -25.04 43.12
CA VAL A 963 65.56 -24.98 42.46
C VAL A 963 64.67 -24.00 43.21
N VAL A 964 64.05 -23.08 42.47
CA VAL A 964 63.01 -22.18 42.96
C VAL A 964 61.65 -22.80 42.66
N GLU A 965 60.98 -23.32 43.69
CA GLU A 965 59.63 -23.88 43.58
C GLU A 965 58.65 -23.04 44.40
N LYS A 966 57.80 -22.24 43.72
CA LYS A 966 56.69 -21.40 44.25
C LYS A 966 56.98 -20.53 45.49
N ASP A 967 57.26 -21.17 46.63
CA ASP A 967 57.46 -20.57 47.95
C ASP A 967 58.77 -21.02 48.62
N ARG A 968 59.61 -21.81 47.96
CA ARG A 968 60.84 -22.38 48.51
C ARG A 968 61.97 -22.29 47.51
N ILE A 969 63.14 -21.89 48.01
CA ILE A 969 64.41 -22.01 47.31
C ILE A 969 65.15 -23.16 47.99
N THR A 970 65.42 -24.23 47.25
CA THR A 970 66.30 -25.31 47.70
C THR A 970 67.67 -25.03 47.12
N LEU A 971 68.68 -24.90 47.97
CA LEU A 971 70.03 -24.53 47.59
C LEU A 971 71.01 -25.60 48.05
N ASP A 972 71.83 -26.10 47.14
CA ASP A 972 72.98 -26.96 47.44
C ASP A 972 74.27 -26.19 47.09
N ILE A 973 75.13 -26.00 48.09
CA ILE A 973 76.41 -25.31 47.96
C ILE A 973 77.52 -26.34 48.23
N PRO A 974 77.88 -27.17 47.24
CA PRO A 974 78.94 -28.17 47.40
C PRO A 974 80.30 -27.51 47.70
N ASN A 975 80.51 -26.27 47.26
CA ASN A 975 81.76 -25.54 47.38
C ASN A 975 81.52 -24.15 47.98
N LEU A 976 81.97 -23.95 49.24
CA LEU A 976 81.98 -22.67 49.94
C LEU A 976 83.40 -22.45 50.48
N PHE A 977 84.07 -21.39 50.00
CA PHE A 977 85.45 -21.05 50.36
C PHE A 977 85.54 -19.69 51.04
#